data_AF-A0A246E4N7-F1
#
_entry.id   AF-A0A246E4N7-F1
#
_cell.length_a   1.000
_cell.length_b   1.000
_cell.length_c   1.000
_cell.angle_alpha   90.00
_cell.angle_beta   90.00
_cell.angle_gamma   90.00
#
_symmetry.space_group_name_H-M   'P 1'
#
loop_
_entity.id
_entity.type
_entity.pdbx_description
1 polymer ?
#
loop_
_entity_poly.entity_id
_entity_poly.type
_entity_poly.pdbx_seq_one_letter_code
_entity_poly.pdbx_strand_id
1 'polypeptide(L)'
;MKPDNQDPHSSRRRRSGRAILATLSTLALLLGGTTAAHASGGHVAAAATPRPVTVTLSTSDTATVSARTPRTVLGTQPLSATSTQDRSYARFTLPADVDTTRPVSASLSLTVRYSTASTAGVDVYAERGSWAGATLTYATRPAESGDLLAGSTATARAGSSVTVPLGDVAQVAQDGQLSVRLAYRQKSVSTTFFRTGDKAPSLRLTYTPKPAPAPAPASGARMVFAHYFPPYPISIDNRPADTDYYTRNYLSPDGENGKHAEYGGLLRDRPLGVAPSSSSSWKVDNLRREVAQAQGAGIDGFTVNIMSVSGSNWDATKNLFTAAERQGGFAVVPMVDASASVAAVSPETVADRLAELYRSKAAFRVGDRVLLSSFAAEKQSVEWWSRIIQRLQRTHGVQVTFQAVFLNPSDANMSAFRAIADGYGNWGVRTPWHTANGPDYAARARALGKTWMAPVSVQDYRPRAGVFAESGNTDNLRASWRRAIDSGAQYVQLVTWNDYSESTQFAPSADHGDTFLDISRPYLDWFHAGAEPKVTQDQAFLVHRTQFAGARPSLGHTLATPTLGGTSSTPTDEVEAVVYLTAPATVTVTVGGTATRFDAPAGRSVYTVPLRQGAVSASIDRSGKRVISLTSPYRVVGTPRVQDLSYYGVSSLG
;
A
#
# COMPACT_ATOMS: atom_id res chain seq x y z
N MET A 1 -5.42 -58.98 17.74
CA MET A 1 -4.95 -59.83 16.64
C MET A 1 -3.82 -59.10 15.91
N LYS A 2 -2.59 -59.57 16.14
CA LYS A 2 -1.41 -59.40 15.26
C LYS A 2 -1.57 -60.35 14.06
N PRO A 3 -0.90 -60.13 12.91
CA PRO A 3 0.53 -60.45 12.71
C PRO A 3 1.32 -59.32 11.98
N ASP A 4 2.61 -59.04 12.22
CA ASP A 4 3.86 -59.82 11.98
C ASP A 4 4.03 -60.19 10.48
N ASN A 5 5.16 -60.07 9.77
CA ASN A 5 6.53 -59.60 9.97
C ASN A 5 7.26 -59.77 8.58
N GLN A 6 8.51 -59.28 8.47
CA GLN A 6 9.60 -59.72 7.54
C GLN A 6 10.01 -58.84 6.34
N ASP A 7 11.08 -58.06 6.55
CA ASP A 7 12.32 -58.01 5.72
C ASP A 7 13.21 -59.24 6.06
N PRO A 8 14.37 -59.58 5.42
CA PRO A 8 15.31 -58.79 4.59
C PRO A 8 15.99 -59.56 3.40
N HIS A 9 16.95 -58.93 2.69
CA HIS A 9 18.25 -59.47 2.14
C HIS A 9 18.81 -58.53 1.05
N SER A 10 19.82 -57.69 1.27
CA SER A 10 21.30 -57.93 1.31
C SER A 10 21.98 -58.40 0.01
N SER A 11 22.77 -57.52 -0.63
CA SER A 11 24.18 -57.75 -1.09
C SER A 11 24.67 -56.52 -1.87
N ARG A 12 25.67 -55.75 -1.41
CA ARG A 12 27.14 -55.93 -1.34
C ARG A 12 27.91 -55.56 -2.62
N ARG A 13 28.93 -54.71 -2.39
CA ARG A 13 30.19 -54.45 -3.15
C ARG A 13 30.08 -53.42 -4.28
N ARG A 14 31.03 -52.51 -4.54
CA ARG A 14 32.42 -52.32 -4.04
C ARG A 14 32.89 -50.88 -4.36
N ARG A 15 33.78 -50.37 -3.51
CA ARG A 15 34.61 -49.15 -3.66
C ARG A 15 35.72 -49.34 -4.71
N SER A 16 36.07 -48.24 -5.38
CA SER A 16 37.45 -47.73 -5.64
C SER A 16 37.31 -46.48 -6.54
N GLY A 17 37.87 -45.29 -6.31
CA GLY A 17 39.04 -44.92 -5.53
C GLY A 17 40.23 -44.62 -6.43
N ARG A 18 40.46 -43.31 -6.67
CA ARG A 18 41.73 -42.60 -6.98
C ARG A 18 42.12 -42.19 -8.42
N ALA A 19 42.36 -40.88 -8.52
CA ALA A 19 43.57 -40.17 -8.99
C ALA A 19 43.70 -39.70 -10.46
N ILE A 20 43.55 -38.37 -10.60
CA ILE A 20 44.52 -37.37 -11.14
C ILE A 20 45.42 -37.83 -12.31
N LEU A 21 45.31 -37.13 -13.45
CA LEU A 21 46.47 -36.53 -14.12
C LEU A 21 46.06 -35.36 -15.03
N ALA A 22 46.79 -34.27 -14.92
CA ALA A 22 46.73 -33.10 -15.79
C ALA A 22 47.67 -33.26 -16.99
N THR A 23 47.29 -32.72 -18.15
CA THR A 23 48.22 -32.30 -19.20
C THR A 23 47.62 -31.15 -20.01
N LEU A 24 48.34 -30.02 -20.01
CA LEU A 24 48.23 -28.94 -20.98
C LEU A 24 48.74 -29.41 -22.36
N SER A 25 48.21 -28.83 -23.45
CA SER A 25 48.99 -28.15 -24.50
C SER A 25 48.14 -27.71 -25.71
N THR A 26 48.01 -26.37 -25.84
CA THR A 26 48.23 -25.51 -27.03
C THR A 26 47.56 -25.71 -28.40
N LEU A 27 46.99 -24.57 -28.85
CA LEU A 27 47.02 -23.93 -30.19
C LEU A 27 46.00 -24.37 -31.27
N ALA A 28 45.08 -23.47 -31.66
CA ALA A 28 45.24 -22.66 -32.87
C ALA A 28 44.04 -21.71 -33.09
N LEU A 29 44.41 -20.46 -33.38
CA LEU A 29 43.60 -19.31 -33.72
C LEU A 29 43.09 -19.46 -35.17
N LEU A 30 41.80 -19.23 -35.43
CA LEU A 30 41.31 -18.84 -36.76
C LEU A 30 40.15 -17.86 -36.61
N LEU A 31 40.43 -16.63 -37.05
CA LEU A 31 39.54 -15.48 -37.09
C LEU A 31 38.43 -15.69 -38.13
N GLY A 32 37.18 -15.49 -37.70
CA GLY A 32 36.02 -15.31 -38.57
C GLY A 32 35.18 -14.19 -38.01
N GLY A 33 35.39 -12.96 -38.50
CA GLY A 33 34.65 -11.79 -38.10
C GLY A 33 33.23 -11.81 -38.66
N THR A 34 32.24 -11.65 -37.78
CA THR A 34 30.91 -11.15 -38.15
C THR A 34 30.54 -10.04 -37.19
N THR A 35 30.29 -8.87 -37.79
CA THR A 35 29.91 -7.60 -37.19
C THR A 35 28.76 -7.72 -36.20
N ALA A 36 29.04 -7.57 -34.91
CA ALA A 36 28.02 -7.29 -33.91
C ALA A 36 27.68 -5.79 -33.94
N ALA A 37 26.49 -5.49 -34.44
CA ALA A 37 25.91 -4.16 -34.33
C ALA A 37 25.79 -3.77 -32.85
N HIS A 38 26.46 -2.69 -32.48
CA HIS A 38 26.31 -2.04 -31.19
C HIS A 38 24.89 -1.49 -31.07
N ALA A 39 24.01 -2.20 -30.35
CA ALA A 39 22.83 -1.58 -29.78
C ALA A 39 23.30 -0.72 -28.60
N SER A 40 23.45 0.58 -28.85
CA SER A 40 23.71 1.58 -27.81
C SER A 40 22.61 1.50 -26.75
N GLY A 41 23.00 1.10 -25.54
CA GLY A 41 22.15 1.11 -24.37
C GLY A 41 21.64 2.52 -24.08
N GLY A 42 20.33 2.70 -24.23
CA GLY A 42 19.63 3.78 -23.55
C GLY A 42 19.59 3.41 -22.06
N HIS A 43 20.52 3.94 -21.27
CA HIS A 43 20.38 3.94 -19.82
C HIS A 43 19.12 4.70 -19.46
N VAL A 44 18.03 3.98 -19.18
CA VAL A 44 16.90 4.55 -18.47
C VAL A 44 17.39 4.80 -17.05
N ALA A 45 17.61 6.07 -16.71
CA ALA A 45 18.01 6.48 -15.38
C ALA A 45 17.05 5.87 -14.35
N ALA A 46 17.59 5.14 -13.38
CA ALA A 46 16.83 4.60 -12.27
C ALA A 46 16.01 5.73 -11.62
N ALA A 47 14.69 5.56 -11.53
CA ALA A 47 13.83 6.50 -10.84
C ALA A 47 14.25 6.52 -9.37
N ALA A 48 14.91 7.61 -8.95
CA ALA A 48 15.34 7.80 -7.58
C ALA A 48 14.11 7.81 -6.65
N THR A 49 14.21 7.14 -5.49
CA THR A 49 13.21 7.25 -4.43
C THR A 49 13.02 8.73 -4.09
N PRO A 50 11.77 9.26 -4.10
CA PRO A 50 11.55 10.67 -3.84
C PRO A 50 12.03 11.00 -2.43
N ARG A 51 13.03 11.88 -2.32
CA ARG A 51 13.49 12.40 -1.02
C ARG A 51 12.59 13.54 -0.60
N PRO A 52 12.41 13.79 0.71
CA PRO A 52 11.76 15.00 1.17
C PRO A 52 12.43 16.24 0.57
N VAL A 53 11.64 17.08 -0.08
CA VAL A 53 12.08 18.36 -0.62
C VAL A 53 11.51 19.48 0.24
N THR A 54 12.26 20.57 0.38
CA THR A 54 11.77 21.80 0.99
C THR A 54 11.64 22.88 -0.07
N VAL A 55 10.48 23.53 -0.12
CA VAL A 55 10.22 24.71 -0.97
C VAL A 55 9.69 25.87 -0.12
N THR A 56 9.90 27.09 -0.59
CA THR A 56 9.28 28.28 -0.01
C THR A 56 8.26 28.81 -1.00
N LEU A 57 7.00 28.90 -0.57
CA LEU A 57 5.89 29.35 -1.39
C LEU A 57 5.53 30.80 -1.05
N SER A 58 5.34 31.61 -2.08
CA SER A 58 4.71 32.91 -1.96
C SER A 58 3.20 32.76 -1.88
N THR A 59 2.53 33.73 -1.25
CA THR A 59 1.07 33.79 -1.26
C THR A 59 0.53 33.93 -2.67
N SER A 60 -0.43 33.08 -3.06
CA SER A 60 -1.19 33.22 -4.30
C SER A 60 -2.35 34.21 -4.17
N ASP A 61 -2.86 34.42 -2.96
CA ASP A 61 -3.86 35.44 -2.66
C ASP A 61 -3.76 35.86 -1.18
N THR A 62 -4.13 37.10 -0.87
CA THR A 62 -4.18 37.61 0.51
C THR A 62 -5.36 38.55 0.70
N ALA A 63 -5.89 38.62 1.92
CA ALA A 63 -6.97 39.54 2.24
C ALA A 63 -6.87 40.06 3.68
N THR A 64 -7.41 41.25 3.92
CA THR A 64 -7.73 41.77 5.26
C THR A 64 -9.18 42.17 5.28
N VAL A 65 -9.88 41.88 6.38
CA VAL A 65 -11.23 42.35 6.63
C VAL A 65 -11.33 42.94 8.02
N SER A 66 -12.25 43.88 8.21
CA SER A 66 -12.46 44.53 9.51
C SER A 66 -13.96 44.69 9.81
N ALA A 67 -14.35 44.31 11.03
CA ALA A 67 -15.71 44.53 11.54
C ALA A 67 -16.07 46.02 11.61
N ARG A 68 -15.06 46.91 11.63
CA ARG A 68 -15.25 48.36 11.62
C ARG A 68 -15.75 48.90 10.28
N THR A 69 -15.49 48.16 9.20
CA THR A 69 -15.92 48.51 7.83
C THR A 69 -16.49 47.29 7.12
N PRO A 70 -17.67 46.79 7.55
CA PRO A 70 -18.09 45.42 7.22
C PRO A 70 -18.23 45.09 5.73
N ARG A 71 -18.52 46.10 4.90
CA ARG A 71 -18.82 45.96 3.47
C ARG A 71 -17.70 46.48 2.57
N THR A 72 -16.54 46.85 3.14
CA THR A 72 -15.44 47.44 2.38
C THR A 72 -14.39 46.38 2.06
N VAL A 73 -13.94 46.33 0.80
CA VAL A 73 -12.78 45.53 0.39
C VAL A 73 -11.51 46.30 0.75
N LEU A 74 -10.64 45.71 1.59
CA LEU A 74 -9.42 46.36 2.07
C LEU A 74 -8.18 45.96 1.24
N GLY A 75 -8.32 45.94 -0.09
CA GLY A 75 -7.35 45.41 -1.06
C GLY A 75 -5.97 46.10 -1.11
N THR A 76 -5.82 47.28 -0.48
CA THR A 76 -4.54 48.02 -0.41
C THR A 76 -3.96 48.13 1.01
N GLN A 77 -4.71 47.74 2.04
CA GLN A 77 -4.27 47.84 3.44
C GLN A 77 -3.21 46.79 3.80
N PRO A 78 -2.42 46.96 4.87
CA PRO A 78 -1.61 45.86 5.38
C PRO A 78 -2.49 44.69 5.87
N LEU A 79 -1.88 43.52 6.04
CA LEU A 79 -2.52 42.43 6.76
C LEU A 79 -2.68 42.86 8.23
N SER A 80 -3.88 42.71 8.79
CA SER A 80 -4.20 43.03 10.18
C SER A 80 -4.82 41.84 10.88
N ALA A 81 -4.37 41.56 12.10
CA ALA A 81 -4.94 40.52 12.95
C ALA A 81 -5.13 41.08 14.36
N THR A 82 -6.34 40.94 14.89
CA THR A 82 -6.69 41.32 16.28
C THR A 82 -7.51 40.21 16.93
N SER A 83 -7.83 40.36 18.21
CA SER A 83 -8.64 39.36 18.93
C SER A 83 -10.04 39.22 18.35
N THR A 84 -10.66 40.32 17.92
CA THR A 84 -12.10 40.33 17.58
C THR A 84 -12.49 41.11 16.33
N GLN A 85 -11.68 42.06 15.86
CA GLN A 85 -12.14 43.04 14.87
C GLN A 85 -11.60 42.78 13.47
N ASP A 86 -10.35 42.34 13.38
CA ASP A 86 -9.62 42.22 12.11
C ASP A 86 -9.19 40.77 11.89
N ARG A 87 -9.39 40.29 10.67
CA ARG A 87 -8.93 38.98 10.19
C ARG A 87 -8.11 39.19 8.93
N SER A 88 -7.02 38.44 8.81
CA SER A 88 -6.26 38.36 7.57
C SER A 88 -6.23 36.93 7.07
N TYR A 89 -6.19 36.79 5.75
CA TYR A 89 -6.19 35.52 5.06
C TYR A 89 -4.97 35.45 4.14
N ALA A 90 -4.39 34.27 4.02
CA ALA A 90 -3.31 33.98 3.09
C ALA A 90 -3.57 32.62 2.45
N ARG A 91 -3.48 32.56 1.12
CA ARG A 91 -3.59 31.32 0.35
C ARG A 91 -2.27 31.02 -0.31
N PHE A 92 -1.89 29.75 -0.33
CA PHE A 92 -0.72 29.22 -0.99
C PHE A 92 -1.14 28.11 -1.94
N THR A 93 -0.64 28.16 -3.18
CA THR A 93 -0.77 27.04 -4.12
C THR A 93 0.36 26.06 -3.85
N LEU A 94 0.01 24.81 -3.55
CA LEU A 94 0.97 23.75 -3.31
C LEU A 94 1.52 23.22 -4.64
N PRO A 95 2.78 22.74 -4.68
CA PRO A 95 3.30 22.02 -5.84
C PRO A 95 2.43 20.81 -6.21
N ALA A 96 2.27 20.54 -7.52
CA ALA A 96 1.37 19.49 -8.01
C ALA A 96 1.81 18.06 -7.60
N ASP A 97 3.11 17.90 -7.36
CA ASP A 97 3.77 16.70 -6.88
C ASP A 97 3.71 16.55 -5.34
N VAL A 98 3.07 17.45 -4.60
CA VAL A 98 2.79 17.21 -3.18
C VAL A 98 1.85 16.03 -3.02
N ASP A 99 2.30 15.01 -2.29
CA ASP A 99 1.50 13.88 -1.84
C ASP A 99 0.90 14.15 -0.45
N THR A 100 -0.38 14.53 -0.41
CA THR A 100 -1.11 14.79 0.85
C THR A 100 -1.59 13.52 1.55
N THR A 101 -1.24 12.32 1.04
CA THR A 101 -1.41 11.07 1.78
C THR A 101 -0.28 10.81 2.77
N ARG A 102 0.83 11.55 2.64
CA ARG A 102 1.98 11.53 3.55
C ARG A 102 2.05 12.82 4.35
N PRO A 103 2.81 12.85 5.46
CA PRO A 103 3.00 14.07 6.24
C PRO A 103 3.60 15.21 5.40
N VAL A 104 2.99 16.39 5.49
CA VAL A 104 3.43 17.61 4.81
C VAL A 104 3.71 18.68 5.87
N SER A 105 4.98 18.87 6.22
CA SER A 105 5.36 19.81 7.28
C SER A 105 5.41 21.25 6.75
N ALA A 106 4.74 22.18 7.44
CA ALA A 106 4.68 23.57 7.04
C ALA A 106 5.05 24.55 8.16
N SER A 107 5.65 25.68 7.78
CA SER A 107 5.85 26.83 8.67
C SER A 107 5.57 28.15 7.95
N LEU A 108 4.75 29.00 8.57
CA LEU A 108 4.36 30.29 8.05
C LEU A 108 5.26 31.39 8.62
N SER A 109 5.86 32.19 7.75
CA SER A 109 6.61 33.39 8.13
C SER A 109 5.83 34.66 7.82
N LEU A 110 5.74 35.56 8.80
CA LEU A 110 5.04 36.83 8.73
C LEU A 110 5.97 37.97 9.13
N THR A 111 6.20 38.94 8.24
CA THR A 111 6.98 40.13 8.59
C THR A 111 6.08 41.21 9.21
N VAL A 112 6.39 41.58 10.45
CA VAL A 112 5.61 42.56 11.23
C VAL A 112 5.91 43.96 10.73
N ARG A 113 4.89 44.66 10.24
CA ARG A 113 4.97 46.06 9.82
C ARG A 113 4.87 47.00 11.02
N TYR A 114 3.93 46.72 11.92
CA TYR A 114 3.70 47.50 13.14
C TYR A 114 3.04 46.61 14.20
N SER A 115 3.39 46.77 15.47
CA SER A 115 2.67 46.10 16.56
C SER A 115 2.76 46.87 17.87
N THR A 116 1.65 46.91 18.62
CA THR A 116 1.61 47.34 20.03
C THR A 116 1.56 46.16 20.99
N ALA A 117 1.78 44.93 20.51
CA ALA A 117 1.69 43.74 21.35
C ALA A 117 2.83 43.65 22.36
N SER A 118 2.49 43.22 23.58
CA SER A 118 3.45 42.99 24.65
C SER A 118 3.69 41.50 24.91
N THR A 119 2.81 40.63 24.41
CA THR A 119 2.92 39.17 24.52
C THR A 119 2.79 38.49 23.16
N ALA A 120 3.29 37.26 23.05
CA ALA A 120 3.08 36.41 21.88
C ALA A 120 1.60 36.11 21.69
N GLY A 121 1.15 36.02 20.43
CA GLY A 121 -0.28 35.82 20.19
C GLY A 121 -0.75 35.68 18.76
N VAL A 122 0.14 35.54 17.77
CA VAL A 122 -0.29 35.27 16.39
C VAL A 122 -0.79 33.84 16.30
N ASP A 123 -2.09 33.68 16.10
CA ASP A 123 -2.73 32.37 15.93
C ASP A 123 -3.11 32.17 14.47
N VAL A 124 -2.83 30.97 13.96
CA VAL A 124 -3.07 30.58 12.57
C VAL A 124 -4.09 29.45 12.55
N TYR A 125 -5.19 29.67 11.84
CA TYR A 125 -6.26 28.71 11.67
C TYR A 125 -6.29 28.21 10.22
N ALA A 126 -6.65 26.95 10.00
CA ALA A 126 -6.95 26.44 8.67
C ALA A 126 -8.25 27.07 8.16
N GLU A 127 -8.25 27.70 6.99
CA GLU A 127 -9.45 28.32 6.42
C GLU A 127 -10.03 27.46 5.29
N ARG A 128 -11.23 26.91 5.52
CA ARG A 128 -11.91 25.98 4.61
C ARG A 128 -12.99 26.64 3.76
N GLY A 129 -13.38 27.87 4.06
CA GLY A 129 -14.36 28.61 3.26
C GLY A 129 -13.76 29.24 2.01
N SER A 130 -14.58 29.39 0.97
CA SER A 130 -14.20 30.10 -0.25
C SER A 130 -14.06 31.60 0.00
N TRP A 131 -13.00 32.20 -0.52
CA TRP A 131 -12.76 33.64 -0.48
C TRP A 131 -11.86 34.08 -1.65
N ALA A 132 -11.89 35.37 -2.00
CA ALA A 132 -10.97 35.96 -2.97
C ALA A 132 -10.58 37.37 -2.49
N GLY A 133 -9.28 37.68 -2.44
CA GLY A 133 -8.78 38.94 -1.88
C GLY A 133 -9.34 40.17 -2.56
N ALA A 134 -9.65 40.08 -3.86
CA ALA A 134 -10.24 41.16 -4.66
C ALA A 134 -11.68 41.52 -4.27
N THR A 135 -12.42 40.63 -3.60
CA THR A 135 -13.85 40.82 -3.30
C THR A 135 -14.21 40.57 -1.84
N LEU A 136 -13.27 40.10 -1.02
CA LEU A 136 -13.54 39.74 0.37
C LEU A 136 -13.85 40.99 1.21
N THR A 137 -14.98 40.92 1.92
CA THR A 137 -15.37 41.91 2.94
C THR A 137 -15.60 41.18 4.25
N TYR A 138 -15.69 41.91 5.36
CA TYR A 138 -16.00 41.26 6.65
C TYR A 138 -17.37 40.58 6.61
N ALA A 139 -18.37 41.17 5.93
CA ALA A 139 -19.72 40.62 5.81
C ALA A 139 -19.79 39.34 4.96
N THR A 140 -18.87 39.16 4.02
CA THR A 140 -18.82 38.01 3.10
C THR A 140 -17.73 37.00 3.45
N ARG A 141 -17.05 37.18 4.59
CA ARG A 141 -15.95 36.31 5.02
C ARG A 141 -16.45 34.92 5.42
N PRO A 142 -15.59 33.89 5.37
CA PRO A 142 -15.91 32.57 5.90
C PRO A 142 -16.35 32.60 7.37
N ALA A 143 -17.13 31.61 7.81
CA ALA A 143 -17.71 31.52 9.14
C ALA A 143 -16.70 31.31 10.30
N GLU A 144 -15.40 31.38 10.03
CA GLU A 144 -14.29 31.23 10.99
C GLU A 144 -14.29 29.88 11.74
N SER A 145 -14.91 28.83 11.18
CA SER A 145 -14.99 27.47 11.75
C SER A 145 -13.72 26.62 11.60
N GLY A 146 -12.62 27.25 11.19
CA GLY A 146 -11.34 26.61 10.97
C GLY A 146 -10.64 26.13 12.22
N ASP A 147 -9.98 24.98 12.16
CA ASP A 147 -9.15 24.44 13.25
C ASP A 147 -7.94 25.34 13.52
N LEU A 148 -7.57 25.52 14.79
CA LEU A 148 -6.31 26.15 15.15
C LEU A 148 -5.15 25.22 14.75
N LEU A 149 -4.30 25.67 13.84
CA LEU A 149 -3.11 24.93 13.43
C LEU A 149 -1.98 25.13 14.44
N ALA A 150 -1.68 26.38 14.76
CA ALA A 150 -0.64 26.74 15.71
C ALA A 150 -0.75 28.19 16.17
N GLY A 151 -0.17 28.47 17.34
CA GLY A 151 0.06 29.82 17.86
C GLY A 151 1.56 30.11 17.95
N SER A 152 1.95 31.33 17.59
CA SER A 152 3.32 31.81 17.78
C SER A 152 3.67 31.90 19.27
N THR A 153 4.90 31.51 19.60
CA THR A 153 5.55 31.77 20.89
C THR A 153 6.36 33.07 20.89
N ALA A 154 6.56 33.69 19.73
CA ALA A 154 7.24 34.98 19.58
C ALA A 154 6.25 36.16 19.64
N THR A 155 6.61 37.20 20.41
CA THR A 155 5.92 38.49 20.41
C THR A 155 6.19 39.23 19.10
N ALA A 156 5.12 39.70 18.44
CA ALA A 156 5.26 40.49 17.22
C ALA A 156 5.87 41.86 17.54
N ARG A 157 7.08 42.14 17.05
CA ARG A 157 7.75 43.45 17.18
C ARG A 157 7.92 44.08 15.81
N ALA A 158 7.73 45.39 15.68
CA ALA A 158 7.89 46.08 14.40
C ALA A 158 9.25 45.76 13.75
N GLY A 159 9.24 45.41 12.46
CA GLY A 159 10.43 45.03 11.70
C GLY A 159 10.92 43.59 11.89
N SER A 160 10.36 42.83 12.84
CA SER A 160 10.72 41.41 13.05
C SER A 160 9.89 40.46 12.17
N SER A 161 10.38 39.23 12.02
CA SER A 161 9.63 38.13 11.41
C SER A 161 9.12 37.17 12.48
N VAL A 162 7.83 36.87 12.44
CA VAL A 162 7.17 35.87 13.29
C VAL A 162 7.03 34.59 12.48
N THR A 163 7.62 33.50 12.95
CA THR A 163 7.51 32.17 12.33
C THR A 163 6.58 31.30 13.16
N VAL A 164 5.55 30.74 12.52
CA VAL A 164 4.57 29.85 13.14
C VAL A 164 4.76 28.43 12.59
N PRO A 165 5.13 27.43 13.41
CA PRO A 165 5.27 26.05 12.96
C PRO A 165 3.88 25.41 12.88
N LEU A 166 3.33 25.28 11.68
CA LEU A 166 1.96 24.76 11.49
C LEU A 166 1.86 23.25 11.67
N GLY A 167 2.99 22.55 11.74
CA GLY A 167 3.02 21.09 11.84
C GLY A 167 2.67 20.44 10.50
N ASP A 168 1.99 19.30 10.57
CA ASP A 168 1.50 18.60 9.38
C ASP A 168 0.19 19.23 8.88
N VAL A 169 0.22 19.70 7.63
CA VAL A 169 -0.93 20.36 6.98
C VAL A 169 -1.61 19.50 5.92
N ALA A 170 -1.23 18.22 5.77
CA ALA A 170 -1.73 17.34 4.72
C ALA A 170 -3.26 17.20 4.72
N GLN A 171 -3.89 17.12 5.90
CA GLN A 171 -5.34 16.93 6.05
C GLN A 171 -6.17 18.21 5.86
N VAL A 172 -5.52 19.38 5.92
CA VAL A 172 -6.20 20.68 5.79
C VAL A 172 -5.96 21.34 4.44
N ALA A 173 -5.02 20.83 3.65
CA ALA A 173 -4.85 21.20 2.25
C ALA A 173 -5.99 20.64 1.40
N GLN A 174 -6.57 21.48 0.54
CA GLN A 174 -7.68 21.11 -0.34
C GLN A 174 -7.42 21.64 -1.74
N ASP A 175 -7.73 20.84 -2.76
CA ASP A 175 -7.60 21.21 -4.18
C ASP A 175 -6.22 21.78 -4.56
N GLY A 176 -5.16 21.22 -3.96
CA GLY A 176 -3.78 21.68 -4.18
C GLY A 176 -3.46 23.03 -3.54
N GLN A 177 -4.23 23.47 -2.54
CA GLN A 177 -4.04 24.76 -1.87
C GLN A 177 -4.04 24.61 -0.35
N LEU A 178 -3.27 25.48 0.31
CA LEU A 178 -3.38 25.73 1.75
C LEU A 178 -3.89 27.15 1.95
N SER A 179 -5.02 27.27 2.65
CA SER A 179 -5.65 28.55 2.99
C SER A 179 -5.63 28.71 4.51
N VAL A 180 -5.15 29.85 5.00
CA VAL A 180 -5.03 30.13 6.43
C VAL A 180 -5.64 31.47 6.81
N ARG A 181 -6.14 31.55 8.05
CA ARG A 181 -6.66 32.78 8.68
C ARG A 181 -5.82 33.15 9.89
N LEU A 182 -5.52 34.44 10.04
CA LEU A 182 -4.74 35.00 11.15
C LEU A 182 -5.66 35.68 12.17
N ALA A 183 -5.37 35.45 13.45
CA ALA A 183 -5.90 36.23 14.57
C ALA A 183 -4.78 36.60 15.56
N TYR A 184 -5.04 37.57 16.44
CA TYR A 184 -4.11 37.91 17.52
C TYR A 184 -4.78 37.73 18.88
N ARG A 185 -4.25 36.85 19.74
CA ARG A 185 -4.88 36.50 21.04
C ARG A 185 -4.96 37.67 22.01
N GLN A 186 -3.92 38.51 22.08
CA GLN A 186 -3.90 39.66 22.98
C GLN A 186 -5.01 40.64 22.59
N LYS A 187 -5.83 41.04 23.56
CA LYS A 187 -6.87 42.06 23.38
C LYS A 187 -6.24 43.45 23.28
N SER A 188 -6.95 44.36 22.61
CA SER A 188 -6.59 45.78 22.53
C SER A 188 -5.20 46.07 21.94
N VAL A 189 -4.72 45.23 21.03
CA VAL A 189 -3.49 45.47 20.27
C VAL A 189 -3.80 45.83 18.82
N SER A 190 -2.92 46.64 18.24
CA SER A 190 -2.85 46.83 16.79
C SER A 190 -1.62 46.11 16.29
N THR A 191 -1.81 45.06 15.47
CA THR A 191 -0.72 44.30 14.84
C THR A 191 -0.99 44.20 13.36
N THR A 192 -0.03 44.66 12.56
CA THR A 192 -0.09 44.59 11.11
C THR A 192 1.15 43.95 10.52
N PHE A 193 0.97 43.26 9.39
CA PHE A 193 2.00 42.57 8.65
C PHE A 193 2.06 43.12 7.21
N PHE A 194 3.23 42.97 6.60
CA PHE A 194 3.37 43.24 5.17
C PHE A 194 2.48 42.29 4.36
N ARG A 195 1.86 42.81 3.31
CA ARG A 195 0.95 42.04 2.44
C ARG A 195 1.66 41.52 1.19
N THR A 196 2.46 42.36 0.57
CA THR A 196 3.04 42.15 -0.76
C THR A 196 4.56 42.40 -0.76
N GLY A 197 5.21 42.06 -1.87
CA GLY A 197 6.66 42.18 -2.05
C GLY A 197 7.45 41.15 -1.26
N ASP A 198 8.75 41.38 -1.09
CA ASP A 198 9.68 40.43 -0.44
C ASP A 198 9.38 40.17 1.03
N LYS A 199 8.52 41.01 1.64
CA LYS A 199 8.06 40.90 3.04
C LYS A 199 6.65 40.29 3.16
N ALA A 200 6.03 39.89 2.04
CA ALA A 200 4.75 39.19 2.05
C ALA A 200 4.84 37.89 2.87
N PRO A 201 3.71 37.34 3.33
CA PRO A 201 3.72 36.05 3.98
C PRO A 201 4.35 34.98 3.07
N SER A 202 5.14 34.10 3.65
CA SER A 202 5.73 32.98 2.94
C SER A 202 5.53 31.68 3.73
N LEU A 203 5.34 30.59 2.99
CA LEU A 203 5.15 29.26 3.57
C LEU A 203 6.34 28.38 3.22
N ARG A 204 7.12 27.98 4.22
CA ARG A 204 8.13 26.94 4.06
C ARG A 204 7.45 25.58 4.17
N LEU A 205 7.49 24.80 3.10
CA LEU A 205 6.84 23.50 2.98
C LEU A 205 7.91 22.41 2.82
N THR A 206 7.81 21.32 3.58
CA THR A 206 8.64 20.12 3.42
C THR A 206 7.76 18.90 3.19
N TYR A 207 7.95 18.20 2.07
CA TYR A 207 7.11 17.08 1.65
C TYR A 207 7.90 16.08 0.81
N THR A 208 7.39 14.85 0.69
CA THR A 208 7.94 13.85 -0.24
C THR A 208 7.19 13.93 -1.58
N PRO A 209 7.87 14.15 -2.72
CA PRO A 209 7.19 14.22 -4.02
C PRO A 209 6.48 12.92 -4.38
N LYS A 210 5.35 13.04 -5.08
CA LYS A 210 4.69 11.91 -5.74
C LYS A 210 5.69 11.21 -6.66
N PRO A 211 5.69 9.87 -6.72
CA PRO A 211 6.41 9.16 -7.78
C PRO A 211 5.97 9.69 -9.14
N ALA A 212 6.91 9.83 -10.08
CA ALA A 212 6.56 10.21 -11.44
C ALA A 212 5.52 9.23 -11.99
N PRO A 213 4.48 9.70 -12.72
CA PRO A 213 3.53 8.81 -13.36
C PRO A 213 4.31 7.84 -14.26
N ALA A 214 4.15 6.54 -14.02
CA ALA A 214 4.71 5.55 -14.93
C ALA A 214 4.09 5.77 -16.31
N PRO A 215 4.90 5.86 -17.39
CA PRO A 215 4.36 5.86 -18.74
C PRO A 215 3.54 4.57 -18.94
N ALA A 216 2.52 4.63 -19.80
CA ALA A 216 1.76 3.45 -20.18
C ALA A 216 2.74 2.33 -20.61
N PRO A 217 2.63 1.12 -20.03
CA PRO A 217 3.61 0.07 -20.25
C PRO A 217 3.69 -0.29 -21.74
N ALA A 218 4.92 -0.34 -22.26
CA ALA A 218 5.19 -0.88 -23.58
C ALA A 218 4.81 -2.38 -23.63
N SER A 219 4.54 -2.90 -24.82
CA SER A 219 4.36 -4.35 -25.02
C SER A 219 5.56 -5.11 -24.42
N GLY A 220 5.28 -6.05 -23.52
CA GLY A 220 6.31 -6.84 -22.81
C GLY A 220 6.78 -6.26 -21.46
N ALA A 221 6.21 -5.14 -20.99
CA ALA A 221 6.49 -4.64 -19.65
C ALA A 221 5.98 -5.60 -18.55
N ARG A 222 6.78 -5.74 -17.50
CA ARG A 222 6.41 -6.48 -16.31
C ARG A 222 5.47 -5.66 -15.45
N MET A 223 4.32 -6.23 -15.08
CA MET A 223 3.29 -5.52 -14.31
C MET A 223 3.03 -6.20 -12.97
N VAL A 224 2.84 -5.40 -11.94
CA VAL A 224 2.39 -5.85 -10.62
C VAL A 224 0.97 -5.36 -10.41
N PHE A 225 0.03 -6.30 -10.37
CA PHE A 225 -1.35 -6.04 -9.97
C PHE A 225 -1.56 -6.49 -8.53
N ALA A 226 -2.40 -5.79 -7.77
CA ALA A 226 -2.92 -6.31 -6.51
C ALA A 226 -4.40 -6.68 -6.66
N HIS A 227 -4.81 -7.80 -6.06
CA HIS A 227 -6.20 -8.22 -6.11
C HIS A 227 -7.06 -7.32 -5.21
N TYR A 228 -7.96 -6.54 -5.80
CA TYR A 228 -8.85 -5.66 -5.05
C TYR A 228 -10.18 -6.36 -4.78
N PHE A 229 -10.55 -6.48 -3.51
CA PHE A 229 -11.77 -7.10 -3.03
C PHE A 229 -12.79 -6.02 -2.63
N PRO A 230 -13.86 -5.80 -3.42
CA PRO A 230 -14.79 -4.68 -3.22
C PRO A 230 -15.45 -4.55 -1.83
N PRO A 231 -15.74 -5.64 -1.09
CA PRO A 231 -16.42 -5.54 0.21
C PRO A 231 -15.69 -4.76 1.31
N TYR A 232 -14.36 -4.61 1.22
CA TYR A 232 -13.56 -4.02 2.30
C TYR A 232 -12.78 -2.75 1.88
N PRO A 233 -13.45 -1.67 1.43
CA PRO A 233 -12.80 -0.40 1.16
C PRO A 233 -12.35 0.28 2.47
N ILE A 234 -11.50 1.30 2.39
CA ILE A 234 -11.02 2.04 3.59
C ILE A 234 -12.14 2.68 4.44
N SER A 235 -13.36 2.83 3.90
CA SER A 235 -14.54 3.23 4.67
C SER A 235 -15.82 2.67 4.07
N ILE A 236 -16.67 2.08 4.91
CA ILE A 236 -17.95 1.46 4.50
C ILE A 236 -19.12 2.44 4.69
N ASP A 237 -19.17 3.15 5.82
CA ASP A 237 -20.30 3.99 6.25
C ASP A 237 -19.91 5.45 6.57
N ASN A 238 -18.68 5.88 6.23
CA ASN A 238 -18.19 7.25 6.40
C ASN A 238 -18.31 7.77 7.84
N ARG A 239 -17.98 6.90 8.80
CA ARG A 239 -17.96 7.20 10.25
C ARG A 239 -16.52 7.19 10.78
N PRO A 240 -16.26 7.85 11.93
CA PRO A 240 -14.97 7.76 12.59
C PRO A 240 -14.62 6.31 12.95
N ALA A 241 -13.34 5.97 12.92
CA ALA A 241 -12.88 4.58 13.04
C ALA A 241 -13.28 3.88 14.36
N ASP A 242 -13.46 4.62 15.45
CA ASP A 242 -13.90 4.09 16.75
C ASP A 242 -15.37 3.61 16.76
N THR A 243 -16.16 4.00 15.76
CA THR A 243 -17.61 3.81 15.72
C THR A 243 -18.14 3.38 14.35
N ASP A 244 -17.25 3.16 13.38
CA ASP A 244 -17.62 2.78 12.02
C ASP A 244 -18.07 1.31 11.90
N TYR A 245 -18.44 0.93 10.69
CA TYR A 245 -18.92 -0.42 10.41
C TYR A 245 -17.88 -1.51 10.76
N TYR A 246 -16.59 -1.27 10.50
CA TYR A 246 -15.55 -2.23 10.85
C TYR A 246 -15.54 -2.50 12.35
N THR A 247 -15.51 -1.44 13.17
CA THR A 247 -15.47 -1.58 14.63
C THR A 247 -16.74 -2.19 15.20
N ARG A 248 -17.91 -1.72 14.75
CA ARG A 248 -19.19 -2.18 15.30
C ARG A 248 -19.55 -3.60 14.88
N ASN A 249 -19.23 -3.98 13.64
CA ASN A 249 -19.76 -5.20 13.04
C ASN A 249 -18.68 -6.24 12.73
N TYR A 250 -17.56 -5.86 12.13
CA TYR A 250 -16.61 -6.85 11.61
C TYR A 250 -15.56 -7.29 12.62
N LEU A 251 -15.10 -6.38 13.48
CA LEU A 251 -14.14 -6.69 14.54
C LEU A 251 -14.83 -7.18 15.83
N SER A 252 -16.06 -6.72 16.08
CA SER A 252 -16.81 -7.13 17.26
C SER A 252 -17.38 -8.55 17.10
N PRO A 253 -17.18 -9.46 18.07
CA PRO A 253 -17.90 -10.74 18.11
C PRO A 253 -19.43 -10.58 18.13
N ASP A 254 -19.92 -9.50 18.74
CA ASP A 254 -21.36 -9.19 18.85
C ASP A 254 -21.91 -8.46 17.61
N GLY A 255 -21.04 -8.20 16.63
CA GLY A 255 -21.37 -7.50 15.39
C GLY A 255 -22.43 -8.20 14.54
N GLU A 256 -23.17 -7.41 13.76
CA GLU A 256 -24.30 -7.89 12.96
C GLU A 256 -25.31 -8.75 13.77
N ASN A 257 -25.63 -8.34 15.00
CA ASN A 257 -26.49 -9.06 15.95
C ASN A 257 -25.94 -10.43 16.37
N GLY A 258 -24.63 -10.51 16.67
CA GLY A 258 -23.98 -11.73 17.15
C GLY A 258 -23.68 -12.76 16.07
N LYS A 259 -23.87 -12.43 14.78
CA LYS A 259 -23.60 -13.32 13.65
C LYS A 259 -22.13 -13.79 13.59
N HIS A 260 -21.23 -13.04 14.22
CA HIS A 260 -19.80 -13.32 14.23
C HIS A 260 -19.28 -13.92 15.55
N ALA A 261 -20.18 -14.22 16.50
CA ALA A 261 -19.81 -14.67 17.84
C ALA A 261 -19.09 -16.03 17.81
N GLU A 262 -19.52 -16.95 16.94
CA GLU A 262 -18.97 -18.31 16.81
C GLU A 262 -17.47 -18.33 16.50
N TYR A 263 -16.94 -17.28 15.88
CA TYR A 263 -15.53 -17.16 15.48
C TYR A 263 -14.87 -15.88 16.03
N GLY A 264 -15.46 -15.26 17.06
CA GLY A 264 -14.85 -14.14 17.77
C GLY A 264 -14.73 -12.84 16.97
N GLY A 265 -15.62 -12.59 16.01
CA GLY A 265 -15.56 -11.46 15.08
C GLY A 265 -15.13 -11.92 13.68
N LEU A 266 -15.67 -11.27 12.63
CA LEU A 266 -15.39 -11.64 11.24
C LEU A 266 -13.92 -11.42 10.85
N LEU A 267 -13.34 -10.31 11.31
CA LEU A 267 -12.00 -9.86 10.98
C LEU A 267 -11.12 -9.83 12.23
N ARG A 268 -9.81 -9.73 12.02
CA ARG A 268 -8.83 -9.40 13.07
C ARG A 268 -8.24 -8.02 12.90
N ASP A 269 -8.03 -7.66 11.63
CA ASP A 269 -7.47 -6.38 11.20
C ASP A 269 -8.53 -5.55 10.45
N ARG A 270 -8.20 -4.30 10.19
CA ARG A 270 -8.99 -3.34 9.42
C ARG A 270 -8.08 -2.37 8.66
N PRO A 271 -8.59 -1.66 7.63
CA PRO A 271 -7.85 -0.54 7.06
C PRO A 271 -7.56 0.53 8.11
N LEU A 272 -6.50 1.32 7.86
CA LEU A 272 -6.25 2.55 8.61
C LEU A 272 -7.50 3.43 8.63
N GLY A 273 -7.83 3.95 9.82
CA GLY A 273 -8.99 4.81 10.01
C GLY A 273 -8.92 6.07 9.16
N VAL A 274 -10.02 6.39 8.48
CA VAL A 274 -10.16 7.65 7.74
C VAL A 274 -11.17 8.56 8.41
N ALA A 275 -10.89 9.87 8.42
CA ALA A 275 -11.84 10.85 8.92
C ALA A 275 -13.10 10.91 8.03
N PRO A 276 -14.31 11.06 8.61
CA PRO A 276 -15.51 11.29 7.84
C PRO A 276 -15.38 12.48 6.88
N SER A 277 -15.92 12.33 5.68
CA SER A 277 -15.97 13.38 4.67
C SER A 277 -17.38 13.93 4.49
N SER A 278 -17.51 15.24 4.33
CA SER A 278 -18.77 15.88 3.92
C SER A 278 -19.02 15.81 2.41
N SER A 279 -18.04 15.33 1.63
CA SER A 279 -18.15 15.18 0.18
C SER A 279 -19.20 14.13 -0.19
N SER A 280 -20.07 14.45 -1.15
CA SER A 280 -20.99 13.46 -1.73
C SER A 280 -20.28 12.35 -2.52
N SER A 281 -19.03 12.59 -2.95
CA SER A 281 -18.20 11.61 -3.67
C SER A 281 -17.21 10.85 -2.77
N TRP A 282 -17.39 10.89 -1.44
CA TRP A 282 -16.43 10.33 -0.49
C TRP A 282 -16.01 8.88 -0.79
N LYS A 283 -16.90 8.05 -1.35
CA LYS A 283 -16.57 6.67 -1.77
C LYS A 283 -15.51 6.64 -2.87
N VAL A 284 -15.68 7.45 -3.91
CA VAL A 284 -14.71 7.56 -5.01
C VAL A 284 -13.43 8.22 -4.51
N ASP A 285 -13.53 9.23 -3.64
CA ASP A 285 -12.37 9.92 -3.08
C ASP A 285 -11.53 8.98 -2.20
N ASN A 286 -12.17 8.10 -1.44
CA ASN A 286 -11.51 7.06 -0.65
C ASN A 286 -10.86 5.99 -1.54
N LEU A 287 -11.56 5.50 -2.56
CA LEU A 287 -10.95 4.58 -3.52
C LEU A 287 -9.75 5.23 -4.24
N ARG A 288 -9.78 6.54 -4.49
CA ARG A 288 -8.65 7.27 -5.07
C ARG A 288 -7.46 7.32 -4.12
N ARG A 289 -7.70 7.40 -2.79
CA ARG A 289 -6.63 7.27 -1.79
C ARG A 289 -6.00 5.87 -1.85
N GLU A 290 -6.81 4.82 -1.95
CA GLU A 290 -6.30 3.45 -2.07
C GLU A 290 -5.48 3.24 -3.35
N VAL A 291 -5.95 3.76 -4.48
CA VAL A 291 -5.19 3.77 -5.74
C VAL A 291 -3.86 4.51 -5.57
N ALA A 292 -3.87 5.70 -4.94
CA ALA A 292 -2.65 6.47 -4.70
C ALA A 292 -1.66 5.75 -3.77
N GLN A 293 -2.15 5.04 -2.74
CA GLN A 293 -1.33 4.23 -1.84
C GLN A 293 -0.67 3.07 -2.60
N ALA A 294 -1.45 2.31 -3.38
CA ALA A 294 -0.94 1.21 -4.19
C ALA A 294 0.10 1.71 -5.21
N GLN A 295 -0.21 2.79 -5.93
CA GLN A 295 0.70 3.44 -6.87
C GLN A 295 1.99 3.92 -6.18
N GLY A 296 1.86 4.52 -4.98
CA GLY A 296 2.98 4.95 -4.15
C GLY A 296 3.90 3.81 -3.70
N ALA A 297 3.34 2.62 -3.50
CA ALA A 297 4.08 1.39 -3.21
C ALA A 297 4.75 0.78 -4.46
N GLY A 298 4.42 1.27 -5.66
CA GLY A 298 4.92 0.76 -6.95
C GLY A 298 4.03 -0.27 -7.61
N ILE A 299 2.84 -0.52 -7.07
CA ILE A 299 1.85 -1.38 -7.72
C ILE A 299 1.31 -0.64 -8.93
N ASP A 300 1.24 -1.31 -10.07
CA ASP A 300 0.87 -0.69 -11.35
C ASP A 300 -0.63 -0.66 -11.58
N GLY A 301 -1.36 -1.54 -10.90
CA GLY A 301 -2.80 -1.63 -11.06
C GLY A 301 -3.49 -2.57 -10.08
N PHE A 302 -4.81 -2.64 -10.20
CA PHE A 302 -5.62 -3.65 -9.52
C PHE A 302 -6.22 -4.65 -10.48
N THR A 303 -6.24 -5.92 -10.08
CA THR A 303 -7.22 -6.89 -10.60
C THR A 303 -8.42 -6.87 -9.68
N VAL A 304 -9.52 -6.23 -10.08
CA VAL A 304 -10.70 -6.05 -9.22
C VAL A 304 -11.63 -7.26 -9.30
N ASN A 305 -11.99 -7.81 -8.15
CA ASN A 305 -12.83 -9.00 -8.08
C ASN A 305 -14.28 -8.69 -8.48
N ILE A 306 -14.75 -9.31 -9.57
CA ILE A 306 -16.13 -9.21 -10.04
C ILE A 306 -16.89 -10.40 -9.48
N MET A 307 -17.46 -10.24 -8.28
CA MET A 307 -18.30 -11.26 -7.66
C MET A 307 -19.76 -11.19 -8.11
N SER A 308 -20.21 -10.00 -8.54
CA SER A 308 -21.55 -9.72 -9.05
C SER A 308 -21.49 -8.61 -10.09
N VAL A 309 -22.50 -8.55 -10.98
CA VAL A 309 -22.66 -7.48 -11.98
C VAL A 309 -23.79 -6.50 -11.63
N SER A 310 -24.16 -6.46 -10.36
CA SER A 310 -25.15 -5.57 -9.76
C SER A 310 -24.90 -5.42 -8.26
N GLY A 311 -25.58 -4.45 -7.63
CA GLY A 311 -25.49 -4.20 -6.19
C GLY A 311 -24.22 -3.44 -5.77
N SER A 312 -24.01 -3.36 -4.46
CA SER A 312 -22.95 -2.53 -3.86
C SER A 312 -21.54 -2.88 -4.33
N ASN A 313 -21.23 -4.17 -4.53
CA ASN A 313 -19.91 -4.61 -4.99
C ASN A 313 -19.65 -4.17 -6.44
N TRP A 314 -20.68 -4.20 -7.29
CA TRP A 314 -20.59 -3.68 -8.66
C TRP A 314 -20.45 -2.15 -8.68
N ASP A 315 -21.17 -1.45 -7.81
CA ASP A 315 -21.04 0.01 -7.68
C ASP A 315 -19.64 0.41 -7.18
N ALA A 316 -19.09 -0.31 -6.20
CA ALA A 316 -17.71 -0.12 -5.75
C ALA A 316 -16.70 -0.38 -6.88
N THR A 317 -16.92 -1.40 -7.71
CA THR A 317 -16.09 -1.68 -8.89
C THR A 317 -16.10 -0.51 -9.88
N LYS A 318 -17.28 0.01 -10.27
CA LYS A 318 -17.36 1.18 -11.17
C LYS A 318 -16.69 2.42 -10.56
N ASN A 319 -16.87 2.63 -9.27
CA ASN A 319 -16.22 3.73 -8.55
C ASN A 319 -14.68 3.56 -8.51
N LEU A 320 -14.17 2.33 -8.47
CA LEU A 320 -12.74 2.07 -8.51
C LEU A 320 -12.13 2.43 -9.88
N PHE A 321 -12.80 2.09 -10.99
CA PHE A 321 -12.39 2.54 -12.32
C PHE A 321 -12.40 4.07 -12.40
N THR A 322 -13.45 4.72 -11.88
CA THR A 322 -13.54 6.19 -11.83
C THR A 322 -12.41 6.81 -10.99
N ALA A 323 -12.08 6.20 -9.85
CA ALA A 323 -11.00 6.64 -8.97
C ALA A 323 -9.62 6.51 -9.64
N ALA A 324 -9.37 5.39 -10.32
CA ALA A 324 -8.13 5.16 -11.05
C ALA A 324 -7.96 6.14 -12.23
N GLU A 325 -9.04 6.45 -12.95
CA GLU A 325 -9.00 7.49 -14.00
C GLU A 325 -8.68 8.87 -13.45
N ARG A 326 -9.28 9.25 -12.32
CA ARG A 326 -9.03 10.54 -11.68
C ARG A 326 -7.60 10.65 -11.14
N GLN A 327 -7.03 9.54 -10.67
CA GLN A 327 -5.64 9.50 -10.22
C GLN A 327 -4.66 9.57 -11.39
N GLY A 328 -4.92 8.81 -12.46
CA GLY A 328 -4.03 8.67 -13.60
C GLY A 328 -2.81 7.75 -13.33
N GLY A 329 -2.29 7.12 -14.39
CA GLY A 329 -1.10 6.26 -14.29
C GLY A 329 -1.28 5.00 -13.45
N PHE A 330 -2.52 4.53 -13.28
CA PHE A 330 -2.84 3.29 -12.55
C PHE A 330 -3.91 2.50 -13.30
N ALA A 331 -3.68 1.20 -13.45
CA ALA A 331 -4.53 0.33 -14.26
C ALA A 331 -5.58 -0.42 -13.41
N VAL A 332 -6.71 -0.76 -14.01
CA VAL A 332 -7.70 -1.67 -13.43
C VAL A 332 -8.07 -2.75 -14.44
N VAL A 333 -8.01 -4.00 -14.01
CA VAL A 333 -8.30 -5.22 -14.78
C VAL A 333 -9.52 -5.90 -14.15
N PRO A 334 -10.64 -6.08 -14.86
CA PRO A 334 -11.74 -6.87 -14.35
C PRO A 334 -11.30 -8.34 -14.17
N MET A 335 -11.46 -8.87 -12.97
CA MET A 335 -11.22 -10.27 -12.63
C MET A 335 -12.55 -10.96 -12.34
N VAL A 336 -13.07 -11.75 -13.28
CA VAL A 336 -14.35 -12.44 -13.11
C VAL A 336 -14.18 -13.64 -12.17
N ASP A 337 -14.95 -13.65 -11.08
CA ASP A 337 -14.91 -14.74 -10.09
C ASP A 337 -15.81 -15.90 -10.53
N ALA A 338 -15.21 -16.94 -11.09
CA ALA A 338 -15.93 -18.12 -11.56
C ALA A 338 -16.46 -19.02 -10.41
N SER A 339 -16.23 -18.63 -9.15
CA SER A 339 -16.76 -19.31 -7.97
C SER A 339 -17.84 -18.50 -7.23
N ALA A 340 -18.02 -17.22 -7.57
CA ALA A 340 -19.00 -16.34 -6.95
C ALA A 340 -20.35 -16.32 -7.70
N SER A 341 -21.28 -15.48 -7.25
CA SER A 341 -22.64 -15.40 -7.82
C SER A 341 -22.66 -14.95 -9.29
N VAL A 342 -21.67 -14.19 -9.76
CA VAL A 342 -21.53 -13.85 -11.19
C VAL A 342 -21.44 -15.09 -12.09
N ALA A 343 -20.94 -16.21 -11.57
CA ALA A 343 -20.77 -17.44 -12.32
C ALA A 343 -22.12 -18.09 -12.71
N ALA A 344 -23.21 -17.73 -12.02
CA ALA A 344 -24.58 -18.13 -12.36
C ALA A 344 -25.27 -17.17 -13.35
N VAL A 345 -24.66 -16.02 -13.65
CA VAL A 345 -25.18 -15.04 -14.62
C VAL A 345 -24.85 -15.52 -16.03
N SER A 346 -25.72 -15.22 -17.01
CA SER A 346 -25.46 -15.58 -18.40
C SER A 346 -24.17 -14.91 -18.91
N PRO A 347 -23.34 -15.62 -19.70
CA PRO A 347 -22.14 -15.04 -20.34
C PRO A 347 -22.42 -13.71 -21.04
N GLU A 348 -23.58 -13.61 -21.69
CA GLU A 348 -23.96 -12.42 -22.44
C GLU A 348 -24.11 -11.19 -21.53
N THR A 349 -24.79 -11.36 -20.40
CA THR A 349 -25.00 -10.28 -19.43
C THR A 349 -23.69 -9.89 -18.75
N VAL A 350 -22.84 -10.87 -18.45
CA VAL A 350 -21.50 -10.59 -17.90
C VAL A 350 -20.68 -9.75 -18.87
N ALA A 351 -20.63 -10.14 -20.14
CA ALA A 351 -19.93 -9.38 -21.19
C ALA A 351 -20.49 -7.96 -21.37
N ASP A 352 -21.82 -7.79 -21.37
CA ASP A 352 -22.45 -6.47 -21.48
C ASP A 352 -22.02 -5.53 -20.34
N ARG A 353 -21.93 -6.07 -19.12
CA ARG A 353 -21.53 -5.31 -17.94
C ARG A 353 -20.03 -5.02 -17.94
N LEU A 354 -19.20 -5.97 -18.35
CA LEU A 354 -17.76 -5.74 -18.52
C LEU A 354 -17.47 -4.67 -19.58
N ALA A 355 -18.25 -4.60 -20.66
CA ALA A 355 -18.10 -3.57 -21.69
C ALA A 355 -18.27 -2.15 -21.14
N GLU A 356 -19.07 -1.96 -20.07
CA GLU A 356 -19.17 -0.66 -19.37
C GLU A 356 -17.83 -0.25 -18.75
N LEU A 357 -17.12 -1.19 -18.11
CA LEU A 357 -15.82 -0.93 -17.47
C LEU A 357 -14.73 -0.65 -18.50
N TYR A 358 -14.74 -1.35 -19.64
CA TYR A 358 -13.70 -1.20 -20.67
C TYR A 358 -13.76 0.12 -21.47
N ARG A 359 -14.80 0.94 -21.27
CA ARG A 359 -14.83 2.33 -21.74
C ARG A 359 -13.88 3.22 -20.96
N SER A 360 -13.49 2.79 -19.76
CA SER A 360 -12.58 3.54 -18.91
C SER A 360 -11.17 3.61 -19.49
N LYS A 361 -10.53 4.77 -19.36
CA LYS A 361 -9.10 4.96 -19.67
C LYS A 361 -8.18 4.23 -18.68
N ALA A 362 -8.67 3.89 -17.50
CA ALA A 362 -7.93 3.09 -16.52
C ALA A 362 -7.95 1.59 -16.86
N ALA A 363 -8.79 1.13 -17.80
CA ALA A 363 -8.78 -0.27 -18.23
C ALA A 363 -7.41 -0.64 -18.81
N PHE A 364 -6.77 -1.66 -18.24
CA PHE A 364 -5.45 -2.10 -18.69
C PHE A 364 -5.49 -2.63 -20.13
N ARG A 365 -4.48 -2.26 -20.92
CA ARG A 365 -4.37 -2.65 -22.33
C ARG A 365 -3.03 -3.27 -22.64
N VAL A 366 -3.06 -4.29 -23.50
CA VAL A 366 -1.89 -4.90 -24.14
C VAL A 366 -2.05 -4.67 -25.64
N GLY A 367 -1.33 -3.68 -26.17
CA GLY A 367 -1.58 -3.18 -27.52
C GLY A 367 -2.98 -2.55 -27.62
N ASP A 368 -3.77 -3.01 -28.58
CA ASP A 368 -5.16 -2.58 -28.81
C ASP A 368 -6.20 -3.35 -27.95
N ARG A 369 -5.78 -4.42 -27.28
CA ARG A 369 -6.66 -5.33 -26.52
C ARG A 369 -6.72 -4.94 -25.04
N VAL A 370 -7.91 -4.95 -24.44
CA VAL A 370 -8.06 -4.84 -22.98
C VAL A 370 -7.82 -6.20 -22.32
N LEU A 371 -7.28 -6.19 -21.10
CA LEU A 371 -7.06 -7.41 -20.33
C LEU A 371 -8.33 -7.82 -19.57
N LEU A 372 -8.77 -9.05 -19.81
CA LEU A 372 -9.71 -9.78 -18.96
C LEU A 372 -8.92 -10.76 -18.09
N SER A 373 -9.28 -10.88 -16.82
CA SER A 373 -8.75 -11.91 -15.94
C SER A 373 -9.87 -12.72 -15.27
N SER A 374 -9.49 -13.84 -14.66
CA SER A 374 -10.40 -14.68 -13.87
C SER A 374 -9.91 -14.85 -12.43
N PHE A 375 -10.80 -15.22 -11.52
CA PHE A 375 -10.48 -16.02 -10.34
C PHE A 375 -11.07 -17.41 -10.54
N ALA A 376 -10.27 -18.45 -10.30
CA ALA A 376 -10.65 -19.86 -10.45
C ALA A 376 -11.25 -20.21 -11.83
N ALA A 377 -10.56 -19.86 -12.93
CA ALA A 377 -11.05 -20.07 -14.31
C ALA A 377 -11.68 -21.46 -14.55
N GLU A 378 -11.08 -22.50 -13.99
CA GLU A 378 -11.49 -23.90 -14.14
C GLU A 378 -12.84 -24.25 -13.49
N LYS A 379 -13.41 -23.34 -12.69
CA LYS A 379 -14.76 -23.51 -12.11
C LYS A 379 -15.88 -23.19 -13.11
N GLN A 380 -15.53 -22.67 -14.29
CA GLN A 380 -16.45 -22.46 -15.40
C GLN A 380 -15.92 -23.12 -16.68
N SER A 381 -16.83 -23.46 -17.58
CA SER A 381 -16.46 -24.12 -18.84
C SER A 381 -15.74 -23.15 -19.78
N VAL A 382 -14.84 -23.69 -20.62
CA VAL A 382 -14.19 -22.94 -21.70
C VAL A 382 -15.21 -22.26 -22.60
N GLU A 383 -16.36 -22.90 -22.84
CA GLU A 383 -17.46 -22.33 -23.64
C GLU A 383 -18.09 -21.10 -22.96
N TRP A 384 -18.29 -21.12 -21.65
CA TRP A 384 -18.82 -19.97 -20.90
C TRP A 384 -17.91 -18.75 -21.05
N TRP A 385 -16.59 -18.94 -20.89
CA TRP A 385 -15.59 -17.90 -21.12
C TRP A 385 -15.53 -17.44 -22.59
N SER A 386 -15.61 -18.39 -23.52
CA SER A 386 -15.61 -18.10 -24.96
C SER A 386 -16.77 -17.20 -25.35
N ARG A 387 -17.96 -17.43 -24.81
CA ARG A 387 -19.16 -16.61 -25.07
C ARG A 387 -19.00 -15.18 -24.55
N ILE A 388 -18.36 -14.99 -23.39
CA ILE A 388 -18.04 -13.65 -22.88
C ILE A 388 -17.10 -12.92 -23.85
N ILE A 389 -15.97 -13.56 -24.18
CA ILE A 389 -14.95 -12.97 -25.06
C ILE A 389 -15.54 -12.64 -26.43
N GLN A 390 -16.27 -13.58 -27.03
CA GLN A 390 -16.91 -13.39 -28.34
C GLN A 390 -17.94 -12.26 -28.32
N ARG A 391 -18.74 -12.11 -27.25
CA ARG A 391 -19.72 -11.02 -27.18
C ARG A 391 -19.04 -9.67 -26.99
N LEU A 392 -18.01 -9.57 -26.16
CA LEU A 392 -17.19 -8.36 -26.04
C LEU A 392 -16.63 -7.93 -27.41
N GLN A 393 -16.09 -8.88 -28.17
CA GLN A 393 -15.50 -8.61 -29.49
C GLN A 393 -16.55 -8.28 -30.55
N ARG A 394 -17.58 -9.11 -30.72
CA ARG A 394 -18.53 -9.02 -31.84
C ARG A 394 -19.64 -8.00 -31.63
N THR A 395 -20.11 -7.84 -30.39
CA THR A 395 -21.23 -6.94 -30.08
C THR A 395 -20.75 -5.58 -29.60
N HIS A 396 -19.68 -5.55 -28.79
CA HIS A 396 -19.18 -4.30 -28.20
C HIS A 396 -17.93 -3.73 -28.88
N GLY A 397 -17.36 -4.44 -29.86
CA GLY A 397 -16.11 -4.01 -30.52
C GLY A 397 -14.90 -3.97 -29.59
N VAL A 398 -14.98 -4.61 -28.42
CA VAL A 398 -13.91 -4.63 -27.41
C VAL A 398 -13.02 -5.83 -27.68
N GLN A 399 -11.79 -5.57 -28.15
CA GLN A 399 -10.78 -6.62 -28.30
C GLN A 399 -10.22 -7.02 -26.94
N VAL A 400 -10.19 -8.32 -26.64
CA VAL A 400 -9.83 -8.85 -25.32
C VAL A 400 -8.60 -9.73 -25.43
N THR A 401 -7.62 -9.56 -24.54
CA THR A 401 -6.62 -10.59 -24.22
C THR A 401 -7.01 -11.22 -22.89
N PHE A 402 -6.90 -12.54 -22.76
CA PHE A 402 -7.40 -13.25 -21.57
C PHE A 402 -6.28 -13.89 -20.74
N GLN A 403 -6.17 -13.48 -19.48
CA GLN A 403 -5.31 -14.08 -18.46
C GLN A 403 -6.13 -15.01 -17.57
N ALA A 404 -6.04 -16.32 -17.78
CA ALA A 404 -6.75 -17.30 -16.97
C ALA A 404 -5.97 -17.61 -15.69
N VAL A 405 -6.40 -17.07 -14.54
CA VAL A 405 -5.88 -17.42 -13.22
C VAL A 405 -6.67 -18.59 -12.64
N PHE A 406 -5.96 -19.65 -12.25
CA PHE A 406 -6.52 -20.89 -11.71
C PHE A 406 -6.29 -21.02 -10.20
N LEU A 407 -7.14 -21.79 -9.51
CA LEU A 407 -6.78 -22.35 -8.20
C LEU A 407 -5.88 -23.58 -8.38
N ASN A 408 -6.21 -24.42 -9.36
CA ASN A 408 -5.45 -25.61 -9.76
C ASN A 408 -4.93 -25.47 -11.20
N PRO A 409 -3.70 -24.98 -11.42
CA PRO A 409 -3.09 -24.80 -12.73
C PRO A 409 -2.48 -26.11 -13.27
N SER A 410 -3.25 -27.21 -13.21
CA SER A 410 -2.84 -28.51 -13.76
C SER A 410 -2.65 -28.48 -15.27
N ASP A 411 -1.91 -29.43 -15.82
CA ASP A 411 -1.68 -29.52 -17.27
C ASP A 411 -3.00 -29.69 -18.04
N ALA A 412 -3.97 -30.39 -17.45
CA ALA A 412 -5.31 -30.54 -18.01
C ALA A 412 -6.05 -29.19 -18.08
N ASN A 413 -6.02 -28.40 -16.99
CA ASN A 413 -6.67 -27.09 -16.95
C ASN A 413 -5.98 -26.09 -17.89
N MET A 414 -4.65 -26.00 -17.88
CA MET A 414 -3.93 -25.13 -18.82
C MET A 414 -4.23 -25.52 -20.28
N SER A 415 -4.18 -26.82 -20.59
CA SER A 415 -4.45 -27.32 -21.95
C SER A 415 -5.89 -27.05 -22.39
N ALA A 416 -6.88 -27.18 -21.51
CA ALA A 416 -8.28 -26.89 -21.83
C ALA A 416 -8.48 -25.43 -22.27
N PHE A 417 -7.78 -24.49 -21.62
CA PHE A 417 -7.91 -23.06 -21.89
C PHE A 417 -7.00 -22.53 -23.00
N ARG A 418 -6.14 -23.37 -23.59
CA ARG A 418 -5.09 -22.96 -24.55
C ARG A 418 -5.57 -22.14 -25.75
N ALA A 419 -6.80 -22.41 -26.21
CA ALA A 419 -7.36 -21.79 -27.42
C ALA A 419 -7.94 -20.40 -27.16
N ILE A 420 -8.22 -20.06 -25.89
CA ILE A 420 -8.94 -18.82 -25.53
C ILE A 420 -8.17 -17.92 -24.57
N ALA A 421 -7.17 -18.46 -23.87
CA ALA A 421 -6.31 -17.71 -22.96
C ALA A 421 -4.97 -17.37 -23.64
N ASP A 422 -4.53 -16.12 -23.47
CA ASP A 422 -3.24 -15.61 -23.92
C ASP A 422 -2.16 -15.76 -22.82
N GLY A 423 -2.61 -15.91 -21.57
CA GLY A 423 -1.77 -16.10 -20.39
C GLY A 423 -2.44 -16.94 -19.32
N TYR A 424 -1.63 -17.50 -18.42
CA TYR A 424 -2.09 -18.24 -17.25
C TYR A 424 -1.61 -17.62 -15.94
N GLY A 425 -2.30 -17.89 -14.84
CA GLY A 425 -1.83 -17.52 -13.51
C GLY A 425 -2.29 -18.52 -12.46
N ASN A 426 -1.84 -18.30 -11.23
CA ASN A 426 -2.30 -19.06 -10.08
C ASN A 426 -2.63 -18.14 -8.90
N TRP A 427 -3.59 -18.56 -8.07
CA TRP A 427 -3.92 -17.86 -6.82
C TRP A 427 -2.86 -18.04 -5.71
N GLY A 428 -2.00 -19.04 -5.86
CA GLY A 428 -0.89 -19.32 -4.96
C GLY A 428 -1.28 -20.13 -3.74
N VAL A 429 -0.24 -20.66 -3.11
CA VAL A 429 -0.27 -21.27 -1.77
C VAL A 429 0.17 -20.23 -0.74
N ARG A 430 0.08 -20.56 0.56
CA ARG A 430 0.29 -19.60 1.66
C ARG A 430 1.36 -20.04 2.67
N THR A 431 2.11 -21.09 2.35
CA THR A 431 3.20 -21.59 3.19
C THR A 431 4.52 -21.50 2.45
N PRO A 432 5.63 -21.16 3.14
CA PRO A 432 6.92 -20.99 2.49
C PRO A 432 7.40 -22.31 1.86
N TRP A 433 7.14 -23.45 2.51
CA TRP A 433 7.55 -24.75 1.98
C TRP A 433 6.87 -25.07 0.64
N HIS A 434 5.56 -24.91 0.52
CA HIS A 434 4.86 -25.17 -0.75
C HIS A 434 5.22 -24.13 -1.81
N THR A 435 5.43 -22.87 -1.41
CA THR A 435 5.88 -21.81 -2.33
C THR A 435 7.25 -22.13 -2.89
N ALA A 436 8.19 -22.65 -2.10
CA ALA A 436 9.53 -23.02 -2.59
C ALA A 436 9.51 -24.32 -3.42
N ASN A 437 8.76 -25.34 -2.99
CA ASN A 437 8.81 -26.69 -3.55
C ASN A 437 7.71 -27.00 -4.58
N GLY A 438 6.81 -26.06 -4.85
CA GLY A 438 5.70 -26.26 -5.79
C GLY A 438 6.17 -26.42 -7.25
N PRO A 439 5.33 -26.95 -8.15
CA PRO A 439 5.66 -27.13 -9.57
C PRO A 439 5.92 -25.81 -10.31
N ASP A 440 6.89 -25.79 -11.24
CA ASP A 440 7.16 -24.63 -12.08
C ASP A 440 6.07 -24.42 -13.16
N TYR A 441 4.94 -23.86 -12.73
CA TYR A 441 3.82 -23.53 -13.60
C TYR A 441 4.15 -22.45 -14.64
N ALA A 442 5.14 -21.58 -14.36
CA ALA A 442 5.57 -20.57 -15.31
C ALA A 442 6.30 -21.20 -16.50
N ALA A 443 7.16 -22.19 -16.26
CA ALA A 443 7.78 -22.97 -17.33
C ALA A 443 6.75 -23.75 -18.15
N ARG A 444 5.72 -24.31 -17.52
CA ARG A 444 4.61 -24.98 -18.22
C ARG A 444 3.82 -24.01 -19.10
N ALA A 445 3.47 -22.85 -18.57
CA ALA A 445 2.82 -21.79 -19.35
C ALA A 445 3.66 -21.36 -20.56
N ARG A 446 4.97 -21.16 -20.35
CA ARG A 446 5.92 -20.82 -21.42
C ARG A 446 6.03 -21.89 -22.49
N ALA A 447 6.03 -23.17 -22.12
CA ALA A 447 6.04 -24.29 -23.07
C ALA A 447 4.79 -24.31 -23.96
N LEU A 448 3.69 -23.71 -23.50
CA LEU A 448 2.45 -23.51 -24.26
C LEU A 448 2.41 -22.16 -25.01
N GLY A 449 3.50 -21.40 -24.98
CA GLY A 449 3.59 -20.07 -25.59
C GLY A 449 2.75 -19.00 -24.88
N LYS A 450 2.47 -19.18 -23.58
CA LYS A 450 1.60 -18.30 -22.79
C LYS A 450 2.40 -17.50 -21.76
N THR A 451 1.92 -16.31 -21.42
CA THR A 451 2.46 -15.53 -20.30
C THR A 451 2.11 -16.15 -18.95
N TRP A 452 2.83 -15.75 -17.91
CA TRP A 452 2.56 -16.16 -16.53
C TRP A 452 2.30 -14.97 -15.60
N MET A 453 1.21 -15.06 -14.83
CA MET A 453 0.88 -14.20 -13.70
C MET A 453 1.17 -14.93 -12.39
N ALA A 454 2.27 -14.56 -11.74
CA ALA A 454 2.75 -15.19 -10.52
C ALA A 454 2.02 -14.66 -9.27
N PRO A 455 1.55 -15.53 -8.37
CA PRO A 455 1.02 -15.10 -7.08
C PRO A 455 2.14 -14.68 -6.12
N VAL A 456 1.91 -13.59 -5.41
CA VAL A 456 2.71 -13.16 -4.25
C VAL A 456 1.75 -12.93 -3.09
N SER A 457 2.07 -13.45 -1.92
CA SER A 457 1.17 -13.43 -0.75
C SER A 457 1.96 -13.36 0.54
N VAL A 458 1.38 -12.73 1.56
CA VAL A 458 1.97 -12.69 2.91
C VAL A 458 1.53 -13.92 3.70
N GLN A 459 0.28 -13.91 4.15
CA GLN A 459 -0.30 -14.86 5.11
C GLN A 459 -1.75 -15.18 4.73
N ASP A 460 -2.36 -16.15 5.42
CA ASP A 460 -3.78 -16.48 5.25
C ASP A 460 -4.34 -17.05 6.56
N TYR A 461 -5.23 -16.29 7.19
CA TYR A 461 -5.96 -16.67 8.39
C TYR A 461 -7.42 -16.26 8.24
N ARG A 462 -8.33 -17.24 8.34
CA ARG A 462 -9.75 -17.08 8.08
C ARG A 462 -10.56 -17.42 9.33
N PRO A 463 -10.85 -16.46 10.22
CA PRO A 463 -11.61 -16.70 11.44
C PRO A 463 -12.92 -17.44 11.21
N ARG A 464 -13.72 -16.96 10.24
CA ARG A 464 -15.03 -17.54 9.92
C ARG A 464 -14.97 -19.00 9.48
N ALA A 465 -13.92 -19.39 8.77
CA ALA A 465 -13.76 -20.75 8.27
C ALA A 465 -13.00 -21.66 9.26
N GLY A 466 -12.42 -21.10 10.33
CA GLY A 466 -11.64 -21.87 11.29
C GLY A 466 -10.37 -22.47 10.67
N VAL A 467 -9.73 -21.77 9.74
CA VAL A 467 -8.55 -22.27 9.03
C VAL A 467 -7.46 -21.21 8.88
N PHE A 468 -6.21 -21.65 8.81
CA PHE A 468 -5.06 -20.80 8.48
C PHE A 468 -3.95 -21.60 7.80
N ALA A 469 -3.02 -20.89 7.15
CA ALA A 469 -1.75 -21.43 6.69
C ALA A 469 -0.59 -20.72 7.41
N GLU A 470 0.41 -21.49 7.84
CA GLU A 470 1.60 -20.92 8.46
C GLU A 470 2.53 -20.30 7.40
N SER A 471 2.68 -18.97 7.44
CA SER A 471 3.52 -18.21 6.50
C SER A 471 4.99 -18.09 6.94
N GLY A 472 5.32 -18.43 8.19
CA GLY A 472 6.66 -18.32 8.76
C GLY A 472 7.09 -16.86 8.88
N ASN A 473 6.28 -16.03 9.54
CA ASN A 473 6.42 -14.58 9.53
C ASN A 473 6.36 -14.07 8.07
N THR A 474 7.43 -13.43 7.56
CA THR A 474 7.51 -12.99 6.16
C THR A 474 8.17 -13.99 5.21
N ASP A 475 8.49 -15.20 5.64
CA ASP A 475 9.15 -16.20 4.79
C ASP A 475 8.35 -16.49 3.51
N ASN A 476 7.03 -16.71 3.61
CA ASN A 476 6.20 -16.94 2.43
C ASN A 476 6.15 -15.71 1.50
N LEU A 477 6.14 -14.50 2.05
CA LEU A 477 6.21 -13.25 1.26
C LEU A 477 7.50 -13.20 0.45
N ARG A 478 8.65 -13.40 1.10
CA ARG A 478 9.96 -13.36 0.44
C ARG A 478 10.12 -14.50 -0.56
N ALA A 479 9.67 -15.70 -0.22
CA ALA A 479 9.72 -16.87 -1.10
C ALA A 479 8.85 -16.68 -2.35
N SER A 480 7.64 -16.13 -2.20
CA SER A 480 6.74 -15.93 -3.34
C SER A 480 7.24 -14.82 -4.27
N TRP A 481 7.79 -13.73 -3.73
CA TRP A 481 8.48 -12.72 -4.52
C TRP A 481 9.68 -13.28 -5.30
N ARG A 482 10.53 -14.08 -4.64
CA ARG A 482 11.67 -14.73 -5.32
C ARG A 482 11.19 -15.64 -6.45
N ARG A 483 10.17 -16.46 -6.20
CA ARG A 483 9.59 -17.32 -7.24
C ARG A 483 9.04 -16.51 -8.43
N ALA A 484 8.36 -15.39 -8.17
CA ALA A 484 7.85 -14.52 -9.24
C ALA A 484 8.98 -13.95 -10.12
N ILE A 485 10.08 -13.51 -9.50
CA ILE A 485 11.26 -12.99 -10.19
C ILE A 485 11.99 -14.10 -10.97
N ASP A 486 12.33 -15.19 -10.30
CA ASP A 486 13.17 -16.27 -10.84
C ASP A 486 12.47 -17.01 -11.98
N SER A 487 11.15 -17.14 -11.91
CA SER A 487 10.35 -17.76 -12.97
C SER A 487 10.26 -16.92 -14.25
N GLY A 488 10.70 -15.66 -14.22
CA GLY A 488 10.57 -14.73 -15.33
C GLY A 488 9.12 -14.45 -15.68
N ALA A 489 8.26 -14.31 -14.67
CA ALA A 489 6.85 -13.98 -14.86
C ALA A 489 6.69 -12.63 -15.57
N GLN A 490 5.61 -12.48 -16.34
CA GLN A 490 5.27 -11.21 -16.99
C GLN A 490 4.41 -10.36 -16.06
N TYR A 491 3.55 -11.00 -15.29
CA TYR A 491 2.70 -10.33 -14.32
C TYR A 491 2.90 -10.90 -12.92
N VAL A 492 2.69 -10.07 -11.92
CA VAL A 492 2.50 -10.47 -10.53
C VAL A 492 1.07 -10.13 -10.13
N GLN A 493 0.48 -11.00 -9.32
CA GLN A 493 -0.72 -10.71 -8.56
C GLN A 493 -0.40 -10.77 -7.07
N LEU A 494 -0.52 -9.64 -6.37
CA LEU A 494 -0.53 -9.61 -4.92
C LEU A 494 -1.89 -10.11 -4.43
N VAL A 495 -1.85 -11.13 -3.57
CA VAL A 495 -3.03 -11.79 -3.01
C VAL A 495 -3.06 -11.48 -1.51
N THR A 496 -3.75 -10.43 -1.08
CA THR A 496 -4.61 -9.48 -1.83
C THR A 496 -4.32 -8.03 -1.45
N TRP A 497 -4.88 -7.04 -2.14
CA TRP A 497 -4.83 -5.67 -1.64
C TRP A 497 -5.53 -5.57 -0.28
N ASN A 498 -6.80 -6.00 -0.18
CA ASN A 498 -7.67 -5.66 0.95
C ASN A 498 -8.65 -6.77 1.37
N ASP A 499 -8.36 -8.05 1.16
CA ASP A 499 -9.20 -9.12 1.74
C ASP A 499 -8.82 -9.43 3.19
N TYR A 500 -9.36 -8.61 4.09
CA TYR A 500 -9.21 -8.74 5.54
C TYR A 500 -9.87 -10.02 6.09
N SER A 501 -10.86 -10.59 5.39
CA SER A 501 -11.55 -11.79 5.86
C SER A 501 -10.68 -13.05 5.81
N GLU A 502 -9.62 -12.98 5.00
CA GLU A 502 -8.57 -13.99 4.91
C GLU A 502 -7.25 -13.52 5.51
N SER A 503 -7.19 -12.30 6.07
CA SER A 503 -5.95 -11.68 6.59
C SER A 503 -4.82 -11.62 5.53
N THR A 504 -5.17 -11.55 4.25
CA THR A 504 -4.21 -11.61 3.12
C THR A 504 -3.74 -10.23 2.64
N GLN A 505 -4.24 -9.15 3.26
CA GLN A 505 -4.08 -7.79 2.79
C GLN A 505 -2.61 -7.34 2.72
N PHE A 506 -2.29 -6.58 1.68
CA PHE A 506 -1.09 -5.75 1.57
C PHE A 506 -1.40 -4.27 1.87
N ALA A 507 -2.66 -3.85 1.74
CA ALA A 507 -3.08 -2.47 2.00
C ALA A 507 -2.69 -2.03 3.41
N PRO A 508 -2.36 -0.74 3.62
CA PRO A 508 -1.98 -0.27 4.93
C PRO A 508 -3.10 -0.48 5.96
N SER A 509 -2.77 -1.11 7.08
CA SER A 509 -3.76 -1.59 8.05
C SER A 509 -3.45 -1.17 9.49
N ALA A 510 -4.40 -1.42 10.39
CA ALA A 510 -4.24 -1.15 11.81
C ALA A 510 -3.21 -2.06 12.49
N ASP A 511 -2.92 -3.25 11.95
CA ASP A 511 -2.01 -4.22 12.57
C ASP A 511 -0.58 -4.19 12.00
N HIS A 512 -0.41 -3.73 10.76
CA HIS A 512 0.91 -3.74 10.12
C HIS A 512 1.30 -2.44 9.40
N GLY A 513 0.43 -1.44 9.31
CA GLY A 513 0.70 -0.22 8.53
C GLY A 513 1.22 -0.58 7.13
N ASP A 514 2.27 0.10 6.67
CA ASP A 514 2.90 -0.15 5.37
C ASP A 514 3.90 -1.33 5.36
N THR A 515 4.09 -2.04 6.48
CA THR A 515 5.23 -2.97 6.66
C THR A 515 5.36 -4.01 5.54
N PHE A 516 4.25 -4.64 5.11
CA PHE A 516 4.31 -5.63 4.03
C PHE A 516 4.57 -5.03 2.65
N LEU A 517 4.16 -3.78 2.41
CA LEU A 517 4.49 -3.03 1.19
C LEU A 517 5.98 -2.65 1.19
N ASP A 518 6.49 -2.15 2.31
CA ASP A 518 7.89 -1.74 2.45
C ASP A 518 8.85 -2.92 2.30
N ILE A 519 8.53 -4.07 2.92
CA ILE A 519 9.30 -5.30 2.74
C ILE A 519 9.28 -5.75 1.27
N SER A 520 8.13 -5.62 0.61
CA SER A 520 7.95 -6.00 -0.81
C SER A 520 8.66 -5.07 -1.79
N ARG A 521 8.83 -3.78 -1.44
CA ARG A 521 9.32 -2.75 -2.37
C ARG A 521 10.58 -3.14 -3.15
N PRO A 522 11.68 -3.61 -2.54
CA PRO A 522 12.87 -3.98 -3.31
C PRO A 522 12.67 -5.17 -4.24
N TYR A 523 11.74 -6.08 -3.93
CA TYR A 523 11.41 -7.21 -4.81
C TYR A 523 10.57 -6.76 -6.00
N LEU A 524 9.64 -5.84 -5.77
CA LEU A 524 8.88 -5.18 -6.83
C LEU A 524 9.80 -4.41 -7.78
N ASP A 525 10.73 -3.62 -7.22
CA ASP A 525 11.74 -2.88 -8.00
C ASP A 525 12.63 -3.83 -8.82
N TRP A 526 13.05 -4.95 -8.23
CA TRP A 526 13.76 -5.99 -8.98
C TRP A 526 12.87 -6.57 -10.07
N PHE A 527 11.63 -6.94 -9.76
CA PHE A 527 10.72 -7.50 -10.74
C PHE A 527 10.57 -6.58 -11.95
N HIS A 528 10.34 -5.29 -11.74
CA HIS A 528 10.27 -4.30 -12.83
C HIS A 528 11.59 -4.13 -13.58
N ALA A 529 12.71 -3.94 -12.89
CA ALA A 529 14.00 -3.63 -13.52
C ALA A 529 14.72 -4.84 -14.12
N GLY A 530 14.36 -6.06 -13.71
CA GLY A 530 15.06 -7.29 -14.05
C GLY A 530 16.39 -7.52 -13.32
N ALA A 531 16.82 -6.59 -12.47
CA ALA A 531 18.03 -6.70 -11.67
C ALA A 531 17.78 -6.30 -10.22
N GLU A 532 18.47 -6.96 -9.27
CA GLU A 532 18.30 -6.68 -7.85
C GLU A 532 18.78 -5.26 -7.51
N PRO A 533 17.94 -4.40 -6.89
CA PRO A 533 18.35 -3.07 -6.52
C PRO A 533 19.30 -3.10 -5.31
N LYS A 534 20.32 -2.23 -5.35
CA LYS A 534 21.21 -1.98 -4.21
C LYS A 534 20.42 -1.36 -3.04
N VAL A 535 20.78 -1.75 -1.82
CA VAL A 535 20.28 -1.08 -0.61
C VAL A 535 20.96 0.28 -0.46
N THR A 536 20.17 1.36 -0.50
CA THR A 536 20.66 2.75 -0.42
C THR A 536 20.27 3.48 0.87
N GLN A 537 19.44 2.87 1.70
CA GLN A 537 19.00 3.41 2.99
C GLN A 537 18.92 2.27 4.00
N ASP A 538 19.29 2.55 5.25
CA ASP A 538 19.07 1.60 6.34
C ASP A 538 17.57 1.54 6.67
N GLN A 539 17.01 0.34 6.73
CA GLN A 539 15.61 0.09 7.06
C GLN A 539 15.53 -1.15 7.95
N ALA A 540 14.54 -1.17 8.85
CA ALA A 540 14.21 -2.34 9.62
C ALA A 540 12.70 -2.51 9.73
N PHE A 541 12.31 -3.77 9.86
CA PHE A 541 10.94 -4.19 10.05
C PHE A 541 10.90 -5.23 11.16
N LEU A 542 9.91 -5.11 12.04
CA LEU A 542 9.61 -6.10 13.05
C LEU A 542 8.29 -6.77 12.71
N VAL A 543 8.30 -8.09 12.61
CA VAL A 543 7.11 -8.89 12.31
C VAL A 543 6.93 -9.99 13.35
N HIS A 544 5.76 -10.06 13.96
CA HIS A 544 5.47 -11.01 15.02
C HIS A 544 3.96 -11.22 15.24
N ARG A 545 3.60 -12.31 15.93
CA ARG A 545 2.23 -12.47 16.49
C ARG A 545 2.09 -11.75 17.82
N THR A 546 0.86 -11.43 18.20
CA THR A 546 0.51 -10.85 19.51
C THR A 546 0.18 -11.91 20.57
N GLN A 547 0.26 -13.17 20.19
CA GLN A 547 -0.04 -14.34 21.01
C GLN A 547 0.78 -15.53 20.52
N PHE A 548 0.96 -16.53 21.37
CA PHE A 548 1.48 -17.82 20.93
C PHE A 548 0.46 -18.53 20.04
N ALA A 549 0.90 -19.30 19.05
CA ALA A 549 0.02 -20.06 18.16
C ALA A 549 -0.90 -21.02 18.95
N GLY A 550 -0.39 -21.59 20.04
CA GLY A 550 -1.13 -22.45 20.96
C GLY A 550 -1.85 -21.73 22.11
N ALA A 551 -1.90 -20.39 22.12
CA ALA A 551 -2.56 -19.63 23.18
C ALA A 551 -4.06 -19.95 23.23
N ARG A 552 -4.63 -19.98 24.43
CA ARG A 552 -6.06 -20.23 24.65
C ARG A 552 -6.78 -18.89 24.86
N PRO A 553 -7.67 -18.48 23.95
CA PRO A 553 -8.41 -17.24 24.11
C PRO A 553 -9.36 -17.29 25.31
N SER A 554 -9.61 -16.12 25.92
CA SER A 554 -10.57 -16.00 27.03
C SER A 554 -12.02 -16.01 26.57
N LEU A 555 -12.31 -15.59 25.33
CA LEU A 555 -13.62 -15.75 24.71
C LEU A 555 -13.70 -17.13 24.04
N GLY A 556 -14.73 -17.91 24.38
CA GLY A 556 -15.01 -19.18 23.71
C GLY A 556 -15.50 -18.96 22.28
N HIS A 557 -14.78 -19.49 21.30
CA HIS A 557 -15.14 -19.48 19.87
C HIS A 557 -14.38 -20.61 19.15
N THR A 558 -14.78 -20.91 17.92
CA THR A 558 -14.11 -21.87 17.04
C THR A 558 -12.68 -21.39 16.77
N LEU A 559 -11.71 -22.23 17.13
CA LEU A 559 -10.29 -21.98 16.88
C LEU A 559 -9.90 -22.51 15.50
N ALA A 560 -9.01 -21.79 14.83
CA ALA A 560 -8.53 -22.20 13.54
C ALA A 560 -7.53 -23.36 13.61
N THR A 561 -7.60 -24.19 12.58
CA THR A 561 -6.72 -25.32 12.36
C THR A 561 -5.83 -25.08 11.13
N PRO A 562 -4.59 -25.58 11.14
CA PRO A 562 -3.66 -25.37 10.04
C PRO A 562 -4.10 -26.20 8.82
N THR A 563 -4.85 -25.59 7.92
CA THR A 563 -5.24 -26.20 6.63
C THR A 563 -4.74 -25.30 5.50
N LEU A 564 -5.25 -25.34 4.26
CA LEU A 564 -4.71 -24.51 3.16
C LEU A 564 -3.20 -24.74 2.86
N GLY A 565 -2.71 -25.97 3.08
CA GLY A 565 -1.29 -26.34 3.01
C GLY A 565 -0.53 -26.20 4.34
N GLY A 566 -1.18 -25.65 5.38
CA GLY A 566 -0.62 -25.34 6.70
C GLY A 566 -0.23 -26.52 7.59
N THR A 567 -0.45 -27.78 7.21
CA THR A 567 0.09 -28.93 7.95
C THR A 567 1.55 -29.24 7.60
N SER A 568 2.06 -28.72 6.48
CA SER A 568 3.45 -28.93 6.04
C SER A 568 4.45 -27.94 6.66
N SER A 569 3.97 -26.96 7.41
CA SER A 569 4.80 -26.02 8.16
C SER A 569 4.20 -25.87 9.55
N THR A 570 4.95 -26.27 10.58
CA THR A 570 4.50 -26.14 11.98
C THR A 570 4.40 -24.66 12.34
N PRO A 571 3.33 -24.24 13.04
CA PRO A 571 3.24 -22.86 13.51
C PRO A 571 4.47 -22.42 14.30
N THR A 572 4.99 -21.23 13.99
CA THR A 572 6.18 -20.69 14.65
C THR A 572 5.81 -19.60 15.65
N ASP A 573 6.43 -19.67 16.83
CA ASP A 573 6.34 -18.65 17.86
C ASP A 573 7.64 -17.85 17.86
N GLU A 574 7.80 -16.99 16.84
CA GLU A 574 9.00 -16.20 16.60
C GLU A 574 8.70 -14.72 16.33
N VAL A 575 9.63 -13.86 16.72
CA VAL A 575 9.73 -12.46 16.26
C VAL A 575 10.80 -12.41 15.18
N GLU A 576 10.45 -11.84 14.04
CA GLU A 576 11.35 -11.64 12.90
C GLU A 576 11.77 -10.17 12.81
N ALA A 577 13.07 -9.94 12.65
CA ALA A 577 13.64 -8.67 12.24
C ALA A 577 14.16 -8.79 10.81
N VAL A 578 13.49 -8.12 9.88
CA VAL A 578 13.97 -7.96 8.50
C VAL A 578 14.73 -6.64 8.43
N VAL A 579 15.98 -6.66 7.98
CA VAL A 579 16.85 -5.47 7.93
C VAL A 579 17.45 -5.29 6.55
N TYR A 580 17.42 -4.05 6.05
CA TYR A 580 18.10 -3.63 4.84
C TYR A 580 19.17 -2.63 5.27
N LEU A 581 20.45 -2.96 5.09
CA LEU A 581 21.57 -2.17 5.59
C LEU A 581 22.48 -1.71 4.47
N THR A 582 22.89 -0.44 4.51
CA THR A 582 23.87 0.16 3.60
C THR A 582 25.32 -0.25 3.90
N ALA A 583 25.58 -0.61 5.15
CA ALA A 583 26.87 -1.04 5.67
C ALA A 583 26.65 -1.98 6.88
N PRO A 584 27.62 -2.84 7.24
CA PRO A 584 27.49 -3.74 8.38
C PRO A 584 27.10 -2.99 9.66
N ALA A 585 26.28 -3.63 10.48
CA ALA A 585 25.81 -3.11 11.76
C ALA A 585 25.43 -4.26 12.70
N THR A 586 25.27 -3.94 13.98
CA THR A 586 24.70 -4.86 14.94
C THR A 586 23.19 -4.68 14.99
N VAL A 587 22.43 -5.77 14.88
CA VAL A 587 20.98 -5.81 15.14
C VAL A 587 20.76 -6.39 16.54
N THR A 588 19.96 -5.73 17.37
CA THR A 588 19.51 -6.26 18.66
C THR A 588 17.99 -6.39 18.64
N VAL A 589 17.47 -7.58 18.88
CA VAL A 589 16.03 -7.84 19.02
C VAL A 589 15.73 -8.14 20.48
N THR A 590 14.79 -7.41 21.09
CA THR A 590 14.39 -7.58 22.48
C THR A 590 12.93 -8.02 22.56
N VAL A 591 12.68 -9.17 23.19
CA VAL A 591 11.34 -9.76 23.31
C VAL A 591 11.14 -10.16 24.77
N GLY A 592 10.08 -9.66 25.41
CA GLY A 592 9.79 -9.98 26.81
C GLY A 592 10.95 -9.68 27.77
N GLY A 593 11.74 -8.63 27.48
CA GLY A 593 12.93 -8.24 28.25
C GLY A 593 14.20 -9.02 27.95
N THR A 594 14.16 -10.02 27.06
CA THR A 594 15.35 -10.77 26.63
C THR A 594 15.90 -10.17 25.34
N ALA A 595 17.13 -9.65 25.38
CA ALA A 595 17.81 -9.09 24.20
C ALA A 595 18.73 -10.13 23.54
N THR A 596 18.62 -10.27 22.23
CA THR A 596 19.50 -11.12 21.40
C THR A 596 20.19 -10.24 20.36
N ARG A 597 21.50 -10.43 20.18
CA ARG A 597 22.34 -9.60 19.31
C ARG A 597 22.82 -10.42 18.10
N PHE A 598 22.80 -9.79 16.94
CA PHE A 598 23.28 -10.34 15.67
C PHE A 598 24.22 -9.34 15.01
N ASP A 599 25.29 -9.82 14.38
CA ASP A 599 26.10 -9.01 13.48
C ASP A 599 25.59 -9.19 12.06
N ALA A 600 25.14 -8.10 11.45
CA ALA A 600 24.52 -8.09 10.15
C ALA A 600 25.42 -7.45 9.09
N PRO A 601 25.59 -8.08 7.91
CA PRO A 601 26.34 -7.48 6.81
C PRO A 601 25.54 -6.34 6.16
N ALA A 602 26.18 -5.61 5.24
CA ALA A 602 25.44 -4.78 4.29
C ALA A 602 24.56 -5.65 3.39
N GLY A 603 23.44 -5.10 2.92
CA GLY A 603 22.44 -5.81 2.12
C GLY A 603 21.21 -6.17 2.93
N ARG A 604 20.51 -7.22 2.53
CA ARG A 604 19.26 -7.67 3.16
C ARG A 604 19.54 -8.86 4.06
N SER A 605 19.04 -8.84 5.28
CA SER A 605 19.17 -9.94 6.24
C SER A 605 17.89 -10.12 7.04
N VAL A 606 17.71 -11.32 7.55
CA VAL A 606 16.56 -11.70 8.36
C VAL A 606 17.08 -12.44 9.58
N TYR A 607 16.56 -12.07 10.76
CA TYR A 607 16.89 -12.70 12.03
C TYR A 607 15.60 -13.03 12.77
N THR A 608 15.52 -14.23 13.32
CA THR A 608 14.41 -14.62 14.19
C THR A 608 14.89 -14.87 15.62
N VAL A 609 14.02 -14.58 16.58
CA VAL A 609 14.20 -14.90 17.99
C VAL A 609 12.90 -15.49 18.55
N PRO A 610 12.95 -16.33 19.60
CA PRO A 610 11.74 -16.88 20.20
C PRO A 610 10.77 -15.80 20.69
N LEU A 611 9.48 -15.99 20.42
CA LEU A 611 8.41 -15.17 20.95
C LEU A 611 8.34 -15.31 22.48
N ARG A 612 8.10 -14.21 23.17
CA ARG A 612 7.94 -14.16 24.64
C ARG A 612 6.86 -13.15 24.99
N GLN A 613 6.13 -13.41 26.07
CA GLN A 613 5.14 -12.48 26.59
C GLN A 613 5.80 -11.12 26.94
N GLY A 614 5.14 -10.02 26.57
CA GLY A 614 5.61 -8.67 26.87
C GLY A 614 5.88 -7.81 25.63
N ALA A 615 6.75 -6.81 25.80
CA ALA A 615 7.09 -5.88 24.73
C ALA A 615 8.06 -6.50 23.71
N VAL A 616 7.96 -6.03 22.46
CA VAL A 616 8.81 -6.41 21.34
C VAL A 616 9.47 -5.15 20.78
N SER A 617 10.80 -5.16 20.63
CA SER A 617 11.55 -4.05 20.06
C SER A 617 12.81 -4.52 19.33
N ALA A 618 13.36 -3.66 18.48
CA ALA A 618 14.64 -3.88 17.84
C ALA A 618 15.43 -2.59 17.72
N SER A 619 16.74 -2.75 17.64
CA SER A 619 17.65 -1.66 17.34
C SER A 619 18.74 -2.07 16.38
N ILE A 620 19.21 -1.09 15.61
CA ILE A 620 20.39 -1.24 14.78
C ILE A 620 21.43 -0.23 15.27
N ASP A 621 22.60 -0.73 15.62
CA ASP A 621 23.72 0.05 16.13
C ASP A 621 24.93 -0.11 15.20
N ARG A 622 25.51 1.01 14.75
CA ARG A 622 26.70 1.03 13.90
C ARG A 622 27.80 1.84 14.59
N SER A 623 28.97 1.24 14.80
CA SER A 623 30.11 1.88 15.47
C SER A 623 29.72 2.50 16.83
N GLY A 624 28.90 1.80 17.61
CA GLY A 624 28.44 2.26 18.93
C GLY A 624 27.34 3.33 18.91
N LYS A 625 26.83 3.73 17.74
CA LYS A 625 25.72 4.68 17.60
C LYS A 625 24.45 3.99 17.10
N ARG A 626 23.33 4.32 17.74
CA ARG A 626 21.99 3.89 17.31
C ARG A 626 21.62 4.57 15.98
N VAL A 627 21.35 3.77 14.94
CA VAL A 627 20.88 4.28 13.64
C VAL A 627 19.38 4.08 13.44
N ILE A 628 18.81 2.98 13.97
CA ILE A 628 17.38 2.70 13.94
C ILE A 628 16.95 2.17 15.30
N SER A 629 15.79 2.63 15.78
CA SER A 629 15.12 2.10 16.97
C SER A 629 13.65 1.86 16.65
N LEU A 630 13.17 0.64 16.90
CA LEU A 630 11.80 0.20 16.65
C LEU A 630 11.21 -0.39 17.92
N THR A 631 10.00 0.02 18.26
CA THR A 631 9.23 -0.58 19.36
C THR A 631 7.86 -0.90 18.81
N SER A 632 7.45 -2.16 18.95
CA SER A 632 6.10 -2.56 18.56
C SER A 632 5.07 -1.99 19.54
N PRO A 633 3.98 -1.37 19.06
CA PRO A 633 2.88 -0.97 19.93
C PRO A 633 2.09 -2.19 20.43
N TYR A 634 2.27 -3.35 19.79
CA TYR A 634 1.57 -4.58 20.11
C TYR A 634 2.40 -5.44 21.06
N ARG A 635 1.82 -5.78 22.21
CA ARG A 635 2.43 -6.67 23.19
C ARG A 635 2.00 -8.10 22.94
N VAL A 636 2.91 -9.04 23.22
CA VAL A 636 2.58 -10.46 23.24
C VAL A 636 1.88 -10.79 24.55
N VAL A 637 0.73 -11.45 24.48
CA VAL A 637 -0.05 -11.90 25.64
C VAL A 637 -0.18 -13.43 25.68
N GLY A 638 -0.22 -14.00 26.88
CA GLY A 638 -0.43 -15.44 27.07
C GLY A 638 -1.89 -15.88 26.91
N THR A 639 -2.83 -14.97 27.23
CA THR A 639 -4.28 -15.22 27.18
C THR A 639 -4.96 -14.09 26.40
N PRO A 640 -5.04 -14.21 25.07
CA PRO A 640 -5.69 -13.21 24.21
C PRO A 640 -7.21 -13.24 24.41
N ARG A 641 -7.92 -12.19 23.98
CA ARG A 641 -9.40 -12.19 24.03
C ARG A 641 -9.97 -13.15 22.98
N VAL A 642 -9.50 -13.04 21.74
CA VAL A 642 -9.87 -13.89 20.60
C VAL A 642 -8.61 -14.46 19.96
N GLN A 643 -8.70 -15.57 19.23
CA GLN A 643 -7.52 -16.11 18.55
C GLN A 643 -7.17 -15.23 17.35
N ASP A 644 -5.93 -14.78 17.31
CA ASP A 644 -5.35 -14.13 16.15
C ASP A 644 -4.03 -14.80 15.74
N LEU A 645 -4.03 -15.44 14.57
CA LEU A 645 -2.84 -16.11 14.02
C LEU A 645 -2.15 -15.28 12.93
N SER A 646 -2.66 -14.09 12.65
CA SER A 646 -2.04 -13.15 11.72
C SER A 646 -0.77 -12.51 12.33
N TYR A 647 0.09 -12.03 11.44
CA TYR A 647 1.31 -11.33 11.75
C TYR A 647 1.11 -9.82 11.72
N TYR A 648 1.60 -9.18 12.77
CA TYR A 648 1.66 -7.74 12.95
C TYR A 648 3.00 -7.23 12.46
N GLY A 649 3.04 -5.99 11.99
CA GLY A 649 4.21 -5.40 11.34
C GLY A 649 4.50 -3.99 11.84
N VAL A 650 5.79 -3.66 11.99
CA VAL A 650 6.23 -2.30 12.30
C VAL A 650 7.42 -1.94 11.44
N SER A 651 7.34 -0.79 10.76
CA SER A 651 8.36 -0.28 9.84
C SER A 651 9.16 0.87 10.46
N SER A 652 10.44 0.99 10.11
CA SER A 652 11.25 2.17 10.45
C SER A 652 11.01 3.38 9.56
N LEU A 653 10.13 3.25 8.56
CA LEU A 653 9.88 4.29 7.55
C LEU A 653 8.71 5.22 7.89
N GLY A 654 7.85 4.84 8.83
CA GLY A 654 6.66 5.61 9.23
C GLY A 654 5.67 4.74 9.96
#